data_AF-A0A7H8QJL9-F1
#
_entry.id   AF-A0A7H8QJL9-F1
#
_cell.length_a   1.000
_cell.length_b   1.000
_cell.length_c   1.000
_cell.angle_alpha   90.00
_cell.angle_beta   90.00
_cell.angle_gamma   90.00
#
_symmetry.space_group_name_H-M   'P 1'
#
loop_
_entity.id
_entity.type
_entity.pdbx_description
1 polymer ?
#
loop_
_entity_poly.entity_id
_entity_poly.type
_entity_poly.pdbx_seq_one_letter_code
_entity_poly.pdbx_strand_id
1 'polypeptide(L)'
;MRACDICRKKKQRCVTLHGSSSCLTCQAAGLSSCTFLQPPPPKRRATAANTKEFAPRNARGRGPSEELLSNSPSQLILDPDLDYPRESILTKTLGLEKSRFSELLGPGGEHDCQLLQSFHGSDPVSSRDGDNTAISGGLVGATTTRKVHDNVFFQMTPDVEVSQNLRKEDSWDEVYVEDVESLVNPHGPMLISLYFRIVHPSFPILHKNVFLEKYNRTYREISAHLLAAVYALAVCWWSYDPDLLLHEKINEAALVRIAHHAVQDAMHRPRLNTIQAGLLLLQRHRSPLFTDNSWMWSFTSSLLGLGQHLGLHLDCSAWDIPEWEKGLRKRLAWALFIQDSFSALVLGRPCTISEASDWIVQPLQTTDFSEGADDEEYSEHIGSVSIENGRTLFIELVNLSRITACMLRKLYSVRSLAEVVQPQEVLAITKSLGTDLAQMLRGLPEELGLENIQSGKLCVNGFFHLALHATTAALHRRLLWSMQQSSAELDPQFVQFIRRMLRTRARSLVQFLSHLRPEHMEAFWFFAAGGCATILGGFLGLLRTTSVTIEESEELQSLMKEFEWQLRMKAKMSDWVSYTLTRLRALGWDGWKNSKISVPEYDRRKSDSVNDQTNNSLPIETDETINFSPFNQQIFTTAVDLDSMMWTFPDLSTPGAEFPAIDRLTE
;
A
#
# COMPACT_ATOMS: atom_id res chain seq x y z
N MET A 1 -19.50 4.37 -51.87
CA MET A 1 -19.21 4.51 -53.32
C MET A 1 -18.24 3.42 -53.76
N ARG A 2 -18.59 2.62 -54.78
CA ARG A 2 -17.70 1.61 -55.39
C ARG A 2 -16.55 2.32 -56.12
N ALA A 3 -15.31 1.85 -55.96
CA ALA A 3 -14.18 2.37 -56.73
C ALA A 3 -14.27 1.92 -58.20
N CYS A 4 -13.92 2.79 -59.15
CA CYS A 4 -13.87 2.43 -60.58
C CYS A 4 -12.78 1.39 -60.86
N ASP A 5 -12.87 0.72 -62.02
CA ASP A 5 -11.99 -0.39 -62.39
C ASP A 5 -10.50 0.02 -62.38
N ILE A 6 -10.19 1.28 -62.70
CA ILE A 6 -8.82 1.82 -62.73
C ILE A 6 -8.26 2.07 -61.32
N CYS A 7 -9.03 2.75 -60.46
CA CYS A 7 -8.65 2.95 -59.06
C CYS A 7 -8.50 1.61 -58.34
N ARG A 8 -9.33 0.63 -58.70
CA ARG A 8 -9.27 -0.73 -58.19
C ARG A 8 -8.03 -1.49 -58.65
N LYS A 9 -7.67 -1.41 -59.94
CA LYS A 9 -6.44 -1.99 -60.50
C LYS A 9 -5.19 -1.39 -59.85
N LYS A 10 -5.24 -0.11 -59.49
CA LYS A 10 -4.14 0.62 -58.82
C LYS A 10 -4.20 0.59 -57.27
N LYS A 11 -5.16 -0.11 -56.66
CA LYS A 11 -5.38 -0.20 -55.19
C LYS A 11 -5.39 1.16 -54.47
N GLN A 12 -6.01 2.17 -55.07
CA GLN A 12 -6.09 3.54 -54.52
C GLN A 12 -7.53 4.01 -54.38
N ARG A 13 -7.75 5.04 -53.54
CA ARG A 13 -9.09 5.57 -53.26
C ARG A 13 -9.65 6.30 -54.49
N CYS A 14 -10.90 6.01 -54.85
CA CYS A 14 -11.60 6.68 -55.94
C CYS A 14 -12.32 7.93 -55.40
N VAL A 15 -11.87 9.12 -55.80
CA VAL A 15 -12.41 10.42 -55.34
C VAL A 15 -12.97 11.20 -56.52
N THR A 16 -14.24 11.59 -56.45
CA THR A 16 -14.95 12.41 -57.45
C THR A 16 -15.28 13.78 -56.86
N LEU A 17 -15.07 14.86 -57.60
CA LEU A 17 -15.49 16.21 -57.19
C LEU A 17 -16.98 16.41 -57.55
N HIS A 18 -17.69 17.23 -56.79
CA HIS A 18 -19.12 17.46 -57.00
C HIS A 18 -19.38 18.01 -58.42
N GLY A 19 -20.11 17.23 -59.23
CA GLY A 19 -20.47 17.59 -60.61
C GLY A 19 -19.61 16.94 -61.71
N SER A 20 -18.56 16.18 -61.40
CA SER A 20 -17.73 15.50 -62.41
C SER A 20 -18.18 14.05 -62.67
N SER A 21 -18.26 13.64 -63.95
CA SER A 21 -18.58 12.26 -64.37
C SER A 21 -17.41 11.27 -64.25
N SER A 22 -16.21 11.76 -63.91
CA SER A 22 -14.98 10.98 -63.72
C SER A 22 -14.31 11.29 -62.38
N CYS A 23 -13.58 10.33 -61.82
CA CYS A 23 -12.75 10.53 -60.61
C CYS A 23 -11.41 11.19 -60.96
N LEU A 24 -10.74 11.76 -59.97
CA LEU A 24 -9.45 12.45 -60.12
C LEU A 24 -8.40 11.58 -60.81
N THR A 25 -8.35 10.28 -60.47
CA THR A 25 -7.43 9.33 -61.10
C THR A 25 -7.73 9.09 -62.58
N CYS A 26 -9.01 9.00 -62.96
CA CYS A 26 -9.40 8.83 -64.36
C CYS A 26 -9.18 10.12 -65.16
N GLN A 27 -9.41 11.29 -64.55
CA GLN A 27 -9.16 12.59 -65.15
C GLN A 27 -7.66 12.81 -65.42
N ALA A 28 -6.81 12.48 -64.44
CA ALA A 28 -5.35 12.53 -64.61
C ALA A 28 -4.83 11.53 -65.66
N ALA A 29 -5.57 10.45 -65.92
CA ALA A 29 -5.28 9.48 -66.97
C ALA A 29 -5.89 9.84 -68.34
N GLY A 30 -6.52 11.02 -68.48
CA GLY A 30 -7.12 11.49 -69.73
C GLY A 30 -8.44 10.81 -70.13
N LEU A 31 -9.14 10.18 -69.18
CA LEU A 31 -10.38 9.45 -69.43
C LEU A 31 -11.61 10.30 -69.07
N SER A 32 -12.60 10.33 -69.97
CA SER A 32 -13.80 11.16 -69.86
C SER A 32 -14.85 10.65 -68.85
N SER A 33 -14.76 9.38 -68.42
CA SER A 33 -15.68 8.79 -67.45
C SER A 33 -15.05 7.60 -66.70
N CYS A 34 -15.60 7.27 -65.53
CA CYS A 34 -15.23 6.09 -64.77
C CYS A 34 -15.91 4.82 -65.31
N THR A 35 -15.15 3.74 -65.50
CA THR A 35 -15.68 2.42 -65.87
C THR A 35 -15.87 1.50 -64.66
N PHE A 36 -16.95 0.71 -64.67
CA PHE A 36 -17.37 -0.20 -63.59
C PHE A 36 -17.78 -1.60 -64.12
N LEU A 37 -17.16 -2.00 -65.23
CA LEU A 37 -17.53 -3.19 -65.98
C LEU A 37 -17.00 -4.48 -65.32
N GLN A 38 -16.00 -4.40 -64.43
CA GLN A 38 -15.44 -5.60 -63.80
C GLN A 38 -16.18 -5.99 -62.51
N PRO A 39 -16.66 -7.24 -62.38
CA PRO A 39 -17.35 -7.71 -61.18
C PRO A 39 -16.45 -7.65 -59.93
N PRO A 40 -17.02 -7.56 -58.72
CA PRO A 40 -16.24 -7.68 -57.49
C PRO A 40 -15.52 -9.04 -57.41
N PRO A 41 -14.23 -9.09 -57.00
CA PRO A 41 -13.53 -10.35 -56.87
C PRO A 41 -14.21 -11.16 -55.76
N PRO A 42 -14.35 -12.48 -55.93
CA PRO A 42 -14.93 -13.34 -54.91
C PRO A 42 -14.05 -13.29 -53.65
N LYS A 43 -14.68 -13.11 -52.48
CA LYS A 43 -14.02 -13.26 -51.17
C LYS A 43 -13.47 -14.68 -51.07
N ARG A 44 -12.15 -14.84 -51.10
CA ARG A 44 -11.50 -16.12 -50.82
C ARG A 44 -11.50 -16.37 -49.31
N ARG A 45 -12.28 -17.38 -48.88
CA ARG A 45 -12.03 -18.16 -47.67
C ARG A 45 -10.62 -18.74 -47.76
N ALA A 46 -9.79 -18.52 -46.74
CA ALA A 46 -8.46 -19.09 -46.65
C ALA A 46 -8.52 -20.35 -45.78
N THR A 47 -8.14 -21.49 -46.36
CA THR A 47 -7.70 -22.68 -45.63
C THR A 47 -6.52 -23.31 -46.37
N ALA A 48 -5.45 -23.52 -45.61
CA ALA A 48 -4.43 -24.58 -45.67
C ALA A 48 -3.39 -24.64 -46.83
N ALA A 49 -2.14 -24.46 -46.39
CA ALA A 49 -0.97 -25.34 -46.56
C ALA A 49 -0.22 -25.44 -47.92
N ASN A 50 0.99 -24.88 -47.88
CA ASN A 50 2.30 -25.44 -48.29
C ASN A 50 2.37 -26.50 -49.39
N THR A 51 3.04 -26.16 -50.49
CA THR A 51 4.41 -26.63 -50.82
C THR A 51 4.91 -25.95 -52.10
N LYS A 52 6.08 -25.32 -52.07
CA LYS A 52 6.84 -24.90 -53.26
C LYS A 52 8.05 -25.82 -53.39
N GLU A 53 8.08 -26.63 -54.44
CA GLU A 53 9.33 -27.05 -55.06
C GLU A 53 9.86 -25.89 -55.91
N PHE A 54 11.15 -25.58 -55.79
CA PHE A 54 11.88 -24.76 -56.77
C PHE A 54 13.15 -25.50 -57.16
N ALA A 55 13.32 -25.69 -58.47
CA ALA A 55 14.60 -26.01 -59.10
C ALA A 55 15.24 -24.73 -59.68
N PRO A 56 16.58 -24.71 -59.88
CA PRO A 56 17.40 -23.52 -59.68
C PRO A 56 17.89 -22.88 -60.98
N ARG A 57 18.33 -21.61 -60.91
CA ARG A 57 19.27 -21.05 -61.89
C ARG A 57 20.26 -20.07 -61.26
N ASN A 58 21.53 -20.39 -61.51
CA ASN A 58 22.75 -19.71 -61.10
C ASN A 58 22.95 -18.34 -61.77
N ALA A 59 23.61 -17.43 -61.07
CA ALA A 59 24.62 -16.53 -61.63
C ALA A 59 25.67 -16.17 -60.56
N ARG A 60 26.94 -16.18 -60.98
CA ARG A 60 28.18 -16.15 -60.20
C ARG A 60 28.70 -14.71 -60.01
N GLY A 61 29.48 -14.46 -58.96
CA GLY A 61 30.53 -13.42 -58.96
C GLY A 61 31.04 -12.96 -57.59
N ARG A 62 32.30 -13.35 -57.27
CA ARG A 62 33.27 -12.87 -56.23
C ARG A 62 33.17 -11.38 -55.85
N GLY A 63 33.56 -10.87 -54.68
CA GLY A 63 34.50 -11.29 -53.62
C GLY A 63 34.52 -10.25 -52.47
N PRO A 64 35.44 -10.32 -51.49
CA PRO A 64 35.17 -10.04 -50.06
C PRO A 64 35.66 -8.66 -49.57
N SER A 65 34.96 -8.08 -48.58
CA SER A 65 35.53 -7.28 -47.47
C SER A 65 34.44 -6.83 -46.48
N GLU A 66 34.70 -7.14 -45.21
CA GLU A 66 34.44 -6.40 -43.96
C GLU A 66 33.13 -5.60 -43.70
N GLU A 67 32.69 -5.76 -42.44
CA GLU A 67 31.96 -4.83 -41.57
C GLU A 67 30.42 -4.88 -41.41
N LEU A 68 30.05 -5.03 -40.12
CA LEU A 68 28.88 -4.49 -39.41
C LEU A 68 27.53 -5.22 -39.55
N LEU A 69 27.27 -6.12 -38.60
CA LEU A 69 25.95 -6.65 -38.28
C LEU A 69 25.05 -5.53 -37.73
N SER A 70 24.15 -5.05 -38.57
CA SER A 70 22.96 -4.28 -38.20
C SER A 70 21.77 -5.24 -38.11
N ASN A 71 21.43 -5.68 -36.90
CA ASN A 71 20.19 -6.42 -36.66
C ASN A 71 19.01 -5.43 -36.71
N SER A 72 18.16 -5.59 -37.71
CA SER A 72 16.84 -4.94 -37.78
C SER A 72 15.87 -5.67 -36.84
N PRO A 73 14.92 -4.97 -36.17
CA PRO A 73 14.04 -5.61 -35.20
C PRO A 73 12.94 -6.41 -35.92
N SER A 74 12.84 -7.69 -35.60
CA SER A 74 11.77 -8.60 -36.03
C SER A 74 10.41 -8.09 -35.54
N GLN A 75 9.47 -7.87 -36.46
CA GLN A 75 8.07 -7.58 -36.14
C GLN A 75 7.42 -8.82 -35.50
N LEU A 76 7.03 -8.70 -34.23
CA LEU A 76 6.27 -9.72 -33.50
C LEU A 76 4.86 -9.85 -34.10
N ILE A 77 4.55 -11.01 -34.66
CA ILE A 77 3.21 -11.35 -35.18
C ILE A 77 2.31 -11.66 -33.97
N LEU A 78 1.29 -10.83 -33.72
CA LEU A 78 0.20 -11.19 -32.80
C LEU A 78 -0.67 -12.29 -33.42
N ASP A 79 -0.91 -13.35 -32.66
CA ASP A 79 -1.93 -14.36 -32.94
C ASP A 79 -3.31 -13.76 -32.61
N PRO A 80 -4.35 -13.87 -33.46
CA PRO A 80 -5.67 -13.30 -33.18
C PRO A 80 -6.33 -13.73 -31.86
N ASP A 81 -5.88 -14.84 -31.26
CA ASP A 81 -6.41 -15.35 -29.98
C ASP A 81 -5.56 -14.95 -28.76
N LEU A 82 -4.42 -14.26 -28.93
CA LEU A 82 -3.53 -13.87 -27.84
C LEU A 82 -3.42 -12.35 -27.69
N ASP A 83 -3.66 -11.85 -26.48
CA ASP A 83 -3.49 -10.43 -26.13
C ASP A 83 -2.03 -9.94 -26.22
N TYR A 84 -1.08 -10.88 -26.23
CA TYR A 84 0.35 -10.62 -26.19
C TYR A 84 1.11 -11.54 -27.18
N PRO A 85 2.29 -11.11 -27.69
CA PRO A 85 3.15 -11.96 -28.50
C PRO A 85 3.50 -13.27 -27.79
N ARG A 86 3.64 -14.39 -28.53
CA ARG A 86 3.86 -15.74 -27.98
C ARG A 86 5.07 -15.86 -27.04
N GLU A 87 6.07 -14.99 -27.18
CA GLU A 87 7.29 -14.97 -26.34
C GLU A 87 7.20 -14.00 -25.15
N SER A 88 6.07 -13.30 -24.96
CA SER A 88 5.89 -12.38 -23.85
C SER A 88 5.73 -13.13 -22.53
N ILE A 89 6.37 -12.64 -21.46
CA ILE A 89 6.14 -13.13 -20.08
C ILE A 89 4.69 -12.94 -19.59
N LEU A 90 3.91 -12.12 -20.31
CA LEU A 90 2.49 -11.90 -20.05
C LEU A 90 1.61 -12.98 -20.70
N THR A 91 2.18 -13.87 -21.52
CA THR A 91 1.45 -15.04 -21.99
C THR A 91 1.07 -15.92 -20.79
N LYS A 92 -0.18 -16.37 -20.75
CA LYS A 92 -0.77 -17.13 -19.63
C LYS A 92 -0.92 -16.37 -18.31
N THR A 93 -0.77 -15.04 -18.28
CA THR A 93 -1.17 -14.28 -17.08
C THR A 93 -2.64 -14.52 -16.76
N LEU A 94 -3.02 -14.61 -15.48
CA LEU A 94 -4.43 -14.70 -15.09
C LEU A 94 -5.01 -13.30 -14.82
N GLY A 95 -4.23 -12.45 -14.14
CA GLY A 95 -4.73 -11.20 -13.59
C GLY A 95 -4.42 -9.93 -14.40
N LEU A 96 -3.72 -10.04 -15.54
CA LEU A 96 -3.33 -8.90 -16.40
C LEU A 96 -3.67 -9.10 -17.89
N GLU A 97 -4.61 -9.98 -18.23
CA GLU A 97 -5.16 -10.08 -19.59
C GLU A 97 -5.87 -8.77 -19.97
N LYS A 98 -5.73 -8.31 -21.21
CA LYS A 98 -6.26 -7.01 -21.68
C LYS A 98 -7.72 -7.11 -22.14
N SER A 99 -8.10 -8.23 -22.72
CA SER A 99 -9.43 -8.41 -23.32
C SER A 99 -10.45 -9.03 -22.37
N ARG A 100 -9.98 -9.61 -21.26
CA ARG A 100 -10.80 -10.29 -20.25
C ARG A 100 -10.36 -9.92 -18.84
N PHE A 101 -11.25 -10.09 -17.88
CA PHE A 101 -10.95 -10.06 -16.45
C PHE A 101 -11.36 -11.38 -15.79
N SER A 102 -10.70 -11.70 -14.67
CA SER A 102 -10.85 -12.98 -13.97
C SER A 102 -11.61 -12.82 -12.66
N GLU A 103 -12.58 -13.69 -12.42
CA GLU A 103 -13.34 -13.80 -11.16
C GLU A 103 -13.14 -15.18 -10.54
N LEU A 104 -12.74 -15.23 -9.27
CA LEU A 104 -12.60 -16.48 -8.53
C LEU A 104 -13.96 -17.11 -8.30
N LEU A 105 -14.11 -18.39 -8.70
CA LEU A 105 -15.27 -19.20 -8.38
C LEU A 105 -15.08 -19.83 -7.00
N GLY A 106 -15.71 -19.26 -5.99
CA GLY A 106 -15.61 -19.72 -4.61
C GLY A 106 -16.34 -21.06 -4.39
N PRO A 107 -15.83 -21.95 -3.51
CA PRO A 107 -16.39 -23.28 -3.29
C PRO A 107 -17.79 -23.28 -2.64
N GLY A 108 -18.18 -22.19 -1.99
CA GLY A 108 -19.54 -22.00 -1.45
C GLY A 108 -20.49 -21.25 -2.38
N GLY A 109 -20.08 -20.99 -3.62
CA GLY A 109 -20.85 -20.22 -4.60
C GLY A 109 -21.87 -21.04 -5.37
N GLU A 110 -22.39 -20.45 -6.46
CA GLU A 110 -23.38 -21.08 -7.34
C GLU A 110 -22.81 -22.24 -8.17
N HIS A 111 -21.49 -22.27 -8.37
CA HIS A 111 -20.79 -23.32 -9.09
C HIS A 111 -20.26 -24.38 -8.14
N ASP A 112 -20.63 -25.64 -8.38
CA ASP A 112 -20.06 -26.78 -7.64
C ASP A 112 -18.68 -27.15 -8.20
N CYS A 113 -17.65 -27.10 -7.36
CA CYS A 113 -16.27 -27.39 -7.77
C CYS A 113 -16.08 -28.84 -8.25
N GLN A 114 -16.80 -29.83 -7.70
CA GLN A 114 -16.70 -31.23 -8.14
C GLN A 114 -17.28 -31.40 -9.54
N LEU A 115 -18.38 -30.70 -9.84
CA LEU A 115 -18.92 -30.68 -11.20
C LEU A 115 -17.93 -30.05 -12.18
N LEU A 116 -17.35 -28.88 -11.85
CA LEU A 116 -16.33 -28.24 -12.69
C LEU A 116 -15.12 -29.16 -12.94
N GLN A 117 -14.65 -29.86 -11.91
CA GLN A 117 -13.56 -30.85 -12.05
C GLN A 117 -13.91 -31.97 -13.01
N SER A 118 -15.14 -32.48 -12.98
CA SER A 118 -15.56 -33.57 -13.85
C SER A 118 -15.51 -33.17 -15.34
N PHE A 119 -15.86 -31.93 -15.68
CA PHE A 119 -15.76 -31.41 -17.04
C PHE A 119 -14.32 -31.25 -17.52
N HIS A 120 -13.40 -30.83 -16.63
CA HIS A 120 -11.98 -30.72 -16.95
C HIS A 120 -11.23 -32.07 -16.91
N GLY A 121 -11.76 -33.09 -16.25
CA GLY A 121 -11.12 -34.40 -16.10
C GLY A 121 -11.40 -35.40 -17.22
N SER A 122 -12.36 -35.12 -18.11
CA SER A 122 -12.85 -36.07 -19.11
C SER A 122 -12.24 -36.00 -20.51
N ASP A 123 -11.28 -35.08 -20.79
CA ASP A 123 -10.58 -35.00 -22.08
C ASP A 123 -9.14 -35.55 -22.00
N PRO A 124 -8.83 -36.76 -22.51
CA PRO A 124 -7.49 -37.34 -22.44
C PRO A 124 -6.51 -36.83 -23.53
N VAL A 125 -6.86 -35.80 -24.32
CA VAL A 125 -6.13 -35.45 -25.56
C VAL A 125 -5.59 -34.02 -25.62
N SER A 126 -5.90 -33.12 -24.67
CA SER A 126 -5.46 -31.71 -24.70
C SER A 126 -4.38 -31.33 -23.68
N SER A 127 -3.48 -32.26 -23.30
CA SER A 127 -2.41 -31.97 -22.32
C SER A 127 -1.24 -31.10 -22.85
N ARG A 128 -1.52 -30.13 -23.73
CA ARG A 128 -0.56 -29.10 -24.16
C ARG A 128 -1.32 -27.81 -24.49
N ASP A 129 -1.14 -26.81 -23.61
CA ASP A 129 -1.60 -25.42 -23.70
C ASP A 129 -2.92 -25.08 -22.97
N GLY A 130 -2.80 -24.77 -21.67
CA GLY A 130 -3.71 -23.90 -20.91
C GLY A 130 -5.20 -23.99 -21.29
N ASP A 131 -5.85 -25.10 -20.93
CA ASP A 131 -7.22 -25.40 -21.32
C ASP A 131 -8.23 -24.41 -20.71
N ASN A 132 -8.53 -23.36 -21.48
CA ASN A 132 -9.73 -22.55 -21.32
C ASN A 132 -10.92 -23.35 -21.87
N THR A 133 -11.68 -24.01 -21.00
CA THR A 133 -12.88 -24.73 -21.42
C THR A 133 -14.01 -23.72 -21.56
N ALA A 134 -14.45 -23.47 -22.79
CA ALA A 134 -15.64 -22.67 -23.05
C ALA A 134 -16.87 -23.49 -22.62
N ILE A 135 -17.59 -23.04 -21.59
CA ILE A 135 -18.90 -23.60 -21.27
C ILE A 135 -19.88 -23.08 -22.33
N SER A 136 -19.89 -23.74 -23.49
CA SER A 136 -20.90 -23.50 -24.53
C SER A 136 -22.21 -24.13 -24.09
N GLY A 137 -22.96 -23.43 -23.24
CA GLY A 137 -24.19 -23.92 -22.64
C GLY A 137 -25.23 -22.82 -22.40
N GLY A 138 -25.81 -22.27 -23.47
CA GLY A 138 -27.12 -21.62 -23.45
C GLY A 138 -27.23 -20.23 -22.82
N LEU A 139 -27.59 -19.24 -23.65
CA LEU A 139 -28.20 -17.95 -23.28
C LEU A 139 -27.40 -16.93 -22.43
N VAL A 140 -26.20 -17.24 -21.91
CA VAL A 140 -25.40 -16.28 -21.11
C VAL A 140 -23.97 -16.17 -21.65
N GLY A 141 -23.70 -15.15 -22.48
CA GLY A 141 -22.34 -14.63 -22.79
C GLY A 141 -21.28 -15.59 -23.34
N ALA A 142 -20.12 -15.05 -23.68
CA ALA A 142 -18.90 -15.74 -24.06
C ALA A 142 -17.93 -15.86 -22.86
N THR A 143 -18.44 -16.24 -21.69
CA THR A 143 -17.64 -16.49 -20.49
C THR A 143 -16.93 -17.84 -20.60
N THR A 144 -15.69 -17.93 -20.14
CA THR A 144 -14.89 -19.17 -20.16
C THR A 144 -14.32 -19.47 -18.79
N THR A 145 -14.20 -20.74 -18.42
CA THR A 145 -13.61 -21.12 -17.13
C THR A 145 -12.15 -21.52 -17.34
N ARG A 146 -11.26 -21.01 -16.48
CA ARG A 146 -9.84 -21.35 -16.42
C ARG A 146 -9.54 -22.06 -15.11
N LYS A 147 -9.09 -23.31 -15.19
CA LYS A 147 -8.56 -24.07 -14.05
C LYS A 147 -7.09 -23.68 -13.83
N VAL A 148 -6.74 -23.26 -12.61
CA VAL A 148 -5.35 -22.94 -12.24
C VAL A 148 -4.75 -23.90 -11.21
N HIS A 149 -5.60 -24.60 -10.45
CA HIS A 149 -5.21 -25.65 -9.51
C HIS A 149 -6.40 -26.61 -9.30
N ASP A 150 -6.21 -27.75 -8.64
CA ASP A 150 -7.23 -28.81 -8.55
C ASP A 150 -8.60 -28.36 -8.01
N ASN A 151 -8.61 -27.41 -7.07
CA ASN A 151 -9.84 -26.85 -6.49
C ASN A 151 -9.96 -25.33 -6.72
N VAL A 152 -9.27 -24.77 -7.72
CA VAL A 152 -9.26 -23.33 -7.96
C VAL A 152 -9.58 -23.04 -9.43
N PHE A 153 -10.73 -22.40 -9.63
CA PHE A 153 -11.27 -22.06 -10.93
C PHE A 153 -11.54 -20.55 -10.99
N PHE A 154 -11.27 -19.97 -12.15
CA PHE A 154 -11.59 -18.59 -12.45
C PHE A 154 -12.54 -18.52 -13.63
N GLN A 155 -13.58 -17.70 -13.53
CA GLN A 155 -14.37 -17.28 -14.66
C GLN A 155 -13.68 -16.11 -15.36
N MET A 156 -13.50 -16.24 -16.66
CA MET A 156 -12.92 -15.21 -17.51
C MET A 156 -14.05 -14.57 -18.32
N THR A 157 -14.27 -13.28 -18.08
CA THR A 157 -15.35 -12.51 -18.72
C THR A 157 -14.74 -11.49 -19.69
N PRO A 158 -15.19 -11.42 -20.96
CA PRO A 158 -14.71 -10.41 -21.91
C PRO A 158 -15.15 -8.99 -21.53
N ASP A 159 -14.23 -8.02 -21.64
CA ASP A 159 -14.49 -6.61 -21.30
C ASP A 159 -15.66 -6.02 -22.12
N VAL A 160 -15.78 -6.46 -23.37
CA VAL A 160 -16.82 -5.99 -24.30
C VAL A 160 -18.23 -6.22 -23.74
N GLU A 161 -18.46 -7.30 -23.00
CA GLU A 161 -19.78 -7.62 -22.44
C GLU A 161 -20.18 -6.65 -21.33
N VAL A 162 -19.23 -6.31 -20.45
CA VAL A 162 -19.44 -5.35 -19.37
C VAL A 162 -19.59 -3.94 -19.93
N SER A 163 -18.66 -3.53 -20.81
CA SER A 163 -18.70 -2.20 -21.41
C SER A 163 -19.98 -1.95 -22.23
N GLN A 164 -20.50 -2.95 -22.95
CA GLN A 164 -21.75 -2.80 -23.70
C GLN A 164 -22.98 -2.65 -22.79
N ASN A 165 -22.99 -3.29 -21.63
CA ASN A 165 -24.10 -3.17 -20.69
C ASN A 165 -24.06 -1.83 -19.94
N LEU A 166 -22.88 -1.37 -19.52
CA LEU A 166 -22.71 -0.07 -18.87
C LEU A 166 -22.98 1.11 -19.83
N ARG A 167 -22.54 1.02 -21.10
CA ARG A 167 -22.75 2.07 -22.10
C ARG A 167 -24.21 2.27 -22.53
N LYS A 168 -25.11 1.31 -22.27
CA LYS A 168 -26.55 1.48 -22.56
C LYS A 168 -27.22 2.55 -21.69
N GLU A 169 -26.57 2.98 -20.61
CA GLU A 169 -27.11 3.98 -19.68
C GLU A 169 -26.72 5.44 -20.03
N ASP A 170 -26.10 5.72 -21.19
CA ASP A 170 -25.72 7.05 -21.71
C ASP A 170 -24.87 7.96 -20.79
N SER A 171 -24.52 7.53 -19.56
CA SER A 171 -23.83 8.35 -18.54
C SER A 171 -22.45 7.84 -18.10
N TRP A 172 -21.89 6.84 -18.80
CA TRP A 172 -20.61 6.24 -18.42
C TRP A 172 -19.43 6.94 -19.10
N ASP A 173 -18.81 7.89 -18.39
CA ASP A 173 -17.58 8.56 -18.79
C ASP A 173 -16.37 7.64 -18.52
N GLU A 174 -15.87 6.96 -19.54
CA GLU A 174 -14.66 6.14 -19.45
C GLU A 174 -13.40 7.03 -19.50
N VAL A 175 -12.43 6.79 -18.62
CA VAL A 175 -11.16 7.52 -18.62
C VAL A 175 -10.16 6.84 -19.54
N TYR A 176 -9.67 7.56 -20.54
CA TYR A 176 -8.65 7.05 -21.45
C TYR A 176 -7.24 7.40 -20.96
N VAL A 177 -6.27 6.63 -21.44
CA VAL A 177 -4.85 6.84 -21.11
C VAL A 177 -4.39 8.22 -21.61
N GLU A 178 -4.90 8.67 -22.75
CA GLU A 178 -4.65 9.99 -23.31
C GLU A 178 -5.07 11.13 -22.39
N ASP A 179 -6.20 10.99 -21.68
CA ASP A 179 -6.68 12.01 -20.75
C ASP A 179 -5.69 12.19 -19.60
N VAL A 180 -5.13 11.09 -19.11
CA VAL A 180 -4.10 11.07 -18.06
C VAL A 180 -2.79 11.69 -18.56
N GLU A 181 -2.32 11.25 -19.74
CA GLU A 181 -1.05 11.72 -20.30
C GLU A 181 -1.09 13.21 -20.64
N SER A 182 -2.26 13.72 -21.06
CA SER A 182 -2.44 15.15 -21.37
C SER A 182 -2.18 16.08 -20.17
N LEU A 183 -2.36 15.59 -18.94
CA LEU A 183 -2.14 16.37 -17.72
C LEU A 183 -0.67 16.46 -17.31
N VAL A 184 0.17 15.52 -17.77
CA VAL A 184 1.56 15.41 -17.33
C VAL A 184 2.56 15.73 -18.44
N ASN A 185 2.18 15.59 -19.72
CA ASN A 185 3.07 15.78 -20.86
C ASN A 185 3.73 17.18 -20.83
N PRO A 186 5.08 17.29 -20.97
CA PRO A 186 6.05 16.26 -21.34
C PRO A 186 6.75 15.53 -20.17
N HIS A 187 6.29 15.69 -18.94
CA HIS A 187 6.98 15.27 -17.72
C HIS A 187 6.75 13.81 -17.29
N GLY A 188 5.93 13.05 -18.00
CA GLY A 188 5.58 11.65 -17.68
C GLY A 188 6.78 10.74 -17.35
N PRO A 189 7.83 10.69 -18.21
CA PRO A 189 9.02 9.86 -17.96
C PRO A 189 9.75 10.19 -16.64
N MET A 190 9.87 11.48 -16.29
CA MET A 190 10.53 11.93 -15.06
C MET A 190 9.73 11.52 -13.83
N LEU A 191 8.40 11.62 -13.89
CA LEU A 191 7.51 11.16 -12.82
C LEU A 191 7.62 9.63 -12.59
N ILE A 192 7.71 8.84 -13.67
CA ILE A 192 7.91 7.39 -13.55
C ILE A 192 9.26 7.07 -12.91
N SER A 193 10.32 7.79 -13.32
CA SER A 193 11.64 7.66 -12.71
C SER A 193 11.58 7.95 -11.19
N LEU A 194 10.92 9.04 -10.80
CA LEU A 194 10.71 9.40 -9.38
C LEU A 194 9.97 8.31 -8.60
N TYR A 195 8.91 7.74 -9.17
CA TYR A 195 8.15 6.66 -8.52
C TYR A 195 9.04 5.44 -8.23
N PHE A 196 9.77 4.94 -9.23
CA PHE A 196 10.63 3.77 -9.08
C PHE A 196 11.86 4.02 -8.22
N ARG A 197 12.31 5.28 -8.11
CA ARG A 197 13.46 5.67 -7.30
C ARG A 197 13.14 5.85 -5.82
N ILE A 198 11.93 6.34 -5.48
CA ILE A 198 11.61 6.79 -4.11
C ILE A 198 10.51 5.94 -3.46
N VAL A 199 9.45 5.59 -4.20
CA VAL A 199 8.28 4.88 -3.63
C VAL A 199 8.44 3.38 -3.75
N HIS A 200 8.68 2.90 -4.98
CA HIS A 200 8.68 1.49 -5.31
C HIS A 200 9.57 0.63 -4.39
N PRO A 201 10.78 1.06 -4.00
CA PRO A 201 11.66 0.24 -3.15
C PRO A 201 10.99 -0.18 -1.84
N SER A 202 10.22 0.72 -1.21
CA SER A 202 9.55 0.47 0.08
C SER A 202 8.11 -0.02 -0.05
N PHE A 203 7.48 0.21 -1.21
CA PHE A 203 6.15 -0.29 -1.53
C PHE A 203 6.13 -1.00 -2.89
N PRO A 204 6.76 -2.19 -3.00
CA PRO A 204 7.07 -2.85 -4.28
C PRO A 204 5.86 -3.62 -4.83
N ILE A 205 4.73 -2.95 -5.01
CA ILE A 205 3.49 -3.58 -5.49
C ILE A 205 3.38 -3.67 -7.01
N LEU A 206 4.37 -3.16 -7.75
CA LEU A 206 4.48 -3.30 -9.22
C LEU A 206 5.57 -4.31 -9.59
N HIS A 207 5.61 -4.70 -10.86
CA HIS A 207 6.77 -5.38 -11.43
C HIS A 207 7.53 -4.37 -12.29
N LYS A 208 8.67 -3.87 -11.80
CA LYS A 208 9.41 -2.77 -12.42
C LYS A 208 9.75 -3.01 -13.89
N ASN A 209 10.40 -4.14 -14.18
CA ASN A 209 10.86 -4.44 -15.55
C ASN A 209 9.69 -4.54 -16.55
N VAL A 210 8.62 -5.24 -16.20
CA VAL A 210 7.38 -5.31 -17.00
C VAL A 210 6.78 -3.92 -17.24
N PHE A 211 6.72 -3.09 -16.20
CA PHE A 211 6.15 -1.76 -16.30
C PHE A 211 6.98 -0.85 -17.22
N LEU A 212 8.29 -0.80 -17.00
CA LEU A 212 9.20 0.05 -17.77
C LEU A 212 9.30 -0.41 -19.23
N GLU A 213 9.33 -1.73 -19.49
CA GLU A 213 9.31 -2.27 -20.85
C GLU A 213 8.05 -1.85 -21.62
N LYS A 214 6.87 -1.95 -20.98
CA LYS A 214 5.60 -1.49 -21.57
C LYS A 214 5.63 0.02 -21.84
N TYR A 215 6.05 0.81 -20.85
CA TYR A 215 6.09 2.26 -20.98
C TYR A 215 7.03 2.72 -22.11
N ASN A 216 8.22 2.12 -22.19
CA ASN A 216 9.22 2.43 -23.21
C ASN A 216 8.75 2.08 -24.63
N ARG A 217 7.89 1.06 -24.79
CA ARG A 217 7.21 0.79 -26.06
C ARG A 217 6.15 1.84 -26.35
N THR A 218 5.22 2.02 -25.41
CA THR A 218 4.21 3.08 -25.45
C THR A 218 3.47 3.15 -24.12
N TYR A 219 3.22 4.36 -23.62
CA TYR A 219 2.38 4.59 -22.43
C TYR A 219 0.97 3.97 -22.57
N ARG A 220 0.48 3.78 -23.80
CA ARG A 220 -0.83 3.15 -24.10
C ARG A 220 -0.92 1.67 -23.71
N GLU A 221 0.21 1.01 -23.47
CA GLU A 221 0.20 -0.37 -22.98
C GLU A 221 -0.09 -0.47 -21.48
N ILE A 222 -0.04 0.64 -20.76
CA ILE A 222 -0.37 0.74 -19.35
C ILE A 222 -1.81 1.25 -19.23
N SER A 223 -2.57 0.64 -18.32
CA SER A 223 -3.95 1.03 -18.07
C SER A 223 -4.03 2.41 -17.43
N ALA A 224 -5.06 3.20 -17.82
CA ALA A 224 -5.21 4.59 -17.41
C ALA A 224 -5.17 4.77 -15.88
N HIS A 225 -5.89 3.91 -15.15
CA HIS A 225 -5.94 3.94 -13.69
C HIS A 225 -4.59 3.71 -13.01
N LEU A 226 -3.78 2.80 -13.54
CA LEU A 226 -2.46 2.51 -12.99
C LEU A 226 -1.48 3.65 -13.29
N LEU A 227 -1.47 4.12 -14.54
CA LEU A 227 -0.61 5.23 -14.96
C LEU A 227 -0.93 6.51 -14.16
N ALA A 228 -2.23 6.83 -14.03
CA ALA A 228 -2.69 7.98 -13.27
C ALA A 228 -2.32 7.88 -11.78
N ALA A 229 -2.46 6.70 -11.16
CA ALA A 229 -2.09 6.51 -9.75
C ALA A 229 -0.57 6.62 -9.52
N VAL A 230 0.25 6.10 -10.44
CA VAL A 230 1.71 6.25 -10.41
C VAL A 230 2.10 7.73 -10.49
N TYR A 231 1.57 8.46 -11.48
CA TYR A 231 1.84 9.89 -11.60
C TYR A 231 1.34 10.69 -10.39
N ALA A 232 0.12 10.39 -9.90
CA ALA A 232 -0.51 11.10 -8.78
C ALA A 232 0.26 10.94 -7.46
N LEU A 233 1.00 9.85 -7.30
CA LEU A 233 1.90 9.66 -6.17
C LEU A 233 3.23 10.34 -6.48
N ALA A 234 3.84 10.06 -7.64
CA ALA A 234 5.17 10.55 -8.03
C ALA A 234 5.34 12.08 -7.99
N VAL A 235 4.28 12.82 -8.31
CA VAL A 235 4.28 14.29 -8.36
C VAL A 235 4.67 14.95 -7.02
N CYS A 236 4.52 14.24 -5.90
CA CYS A 236 4.95 14.72 -4.58
C CYS A 236 6.48 14.93 -4.50
N TRP A 237 7.26 14.23 -5.33
CA TRP A 237 8.73 14.31 -5.35
C TRP A 237 9.28 15.11 -6.52
N TRP A 238 8.48 16.02 -7.09
CA TRP A 238 8.87 16.90 -8.21
C TRP A 238 10.24 17.57 -8.01
N SER A 239 10.55 18.00 -6.79
CA SER A 239 11.80 18.69 -6.46
C SER A 239 13.05 17.81 -6.46
N TYR A 240 12.89 16.49 -6.50
CA TYR A 240 14.02 15.55 -6.53
C TYR A 240 14.56 15.30 -7.93
N ASP A 241 13.89 15.81 -8.96
CA ASP A 241 14.36 15.73 -10.34
C ASP A 241 14.93 17.10 -10.78
N PRO A 242 16.23 17.19 -11.13
CA PRO A 242 16.87 18.44 -11.52
C PRO A 242 16.20 19.16 -12.70
N ASP A 243 15.63 18.41 -13.66
CA ASP A 243 15.01 19.00 -14.84
C ASP A 243 13.60 19.52 -14.52
N LEU A 244 12.86 18.83 -13.65
CA LEU A 244 11.55 19.28 -13.18
C LEU A 244 11.63 20.57 -12.34
N LEU A 245 12.73 20.81 -11.62
CA LEU A 245 12.93 22.03 -10.83
C LEU A 245 12.82 23.33 -11.67
N LEU A 246 13.08 23.25 -12.97
CA LEU A 246 13.02 24.38 -13.89
C LEU A 246 11.62 24.62 -14.48
N HIS A 247 10.64 23.79 -14.11
CA HIS A 247 9.29 23.80 -14.65
C HIS A 247 8.24 24.05 -13.56
N GLU A 248 7.09 24.61 -13.95
CA GLU A 248 5.95 24.78 -13.03
C GLU A 248 5.39 23.41 -12.65
N LYS A 249 5.19 23.18 -11.33
CA LYS A 249 4.63 21.92 -10.84
C LYS A 249 3.21 21.73 -11.39
N ILE A 250 2.97 20.56 -11.98
CA ILE A 250 1.66 20.19 -12.53
C ILE A 250 0.55 20.20 -11.46
N ASN A 251 -0.70 20.31 -11.92
CA ASN A 251 -1.86 20.32 -11.05
C ASN A 251 -2.11 18.93 -10.42
N GLU A 252 -1.53 18.72 -9.24
CA GLU A 252 -1.69 17.50 -8.45
C GLU A 252 -3.17 17.14 -8.22
N ALA A 253 -4.01 18.11 -7.87
CA ALA A 253 -5.43 17.86 -7.60
C ALA A 253 -6.19 17.35 -8.83
N ALA A 254 -5.84 17.81 -10.04
CA ALA A 254 -6.44 17.32 -11.28
C ALA A 254 -6.06 15.87 -11.57
N LEU A 255 -4.76 15.56 -11.44
CA LEU A 255 -4.21 14.22 -11.63
C LEU A 255 -4.81 13.20 -10.67
N VAL A 256 -5.12 13.65 -9.47
CA VAL A 256 -5.74 12.84 -8.42
C VAL A 256 -7.20 12.55 -8.72
N ARG A 257 -7.96 13.55 -9.16
CA ARG A 257 -9.37 13.37 -9.52
C ARG A 257 -9.51 12.37 -10.68
N ILE A 258 -8.68 12.51 -11.71
CA ILE A 258 -8.71 11.58 -12.84
C ILE A 258 -8.30 10.16 -12.43
N ALA A 259 -7.32 10.03 -11.52
CA ALA A 259 -6.90 8.73 -11.01
C ALA A 259 -8.01 8.04 -10.20
N HIS A 260 -8.72 8.78 -9.34
CA HIS A 260 -9.87 8.24 -8.61
C HIS A 260 -10.97 7.76 -9.56
N HIS A 261 -11.32 8.57 -10.55
CA HIS A 261 -12.35 8.23 -11.53
C HIS A 261 -11.96 6.99 -12.36
N ALA A 262 -10.72 6.94 -12.83
CA ALA A 262 -10.21 5.80 -13.59
C ALA A 262 -10.21 4.51 -12.77
N VAL A 263 -9.85 4.56 -11.48
CA VAL A 263 -9.90 3.36 -10.63
C VAL A 263 -11.33 2.93 -10.39
N GLN A 264 -12.26 3.85 -10.11
CA GLN A 264 -13.68 3.52 -9.91
C GLN A 264 -14.29 2.82 -11.13
N ASP A 265 -14.01 3.32 -12.33
CA ASP A 265 -14.42 2.67 -13.58
C ASP A 265 -13.79 1.26 -13.73
N ALA A 266 -12.51 1.12 -13.42
CA ALA A 266 -11.80 -0.16 -13.45
C ALA A 266 -12.30 -1.20 -12.42
N MET A 267 -13.06 -0.80 -11.40
CA MET A 267 -13.64 -1.74 -10.42
C MET A 267 -14.72 -2.65 -11.03
N HIS A 268 -15.33 -2.24 -12.14
CA HIS A 268 -16.32 -3.07 -12.87
C HIS A 268 -15.67 -4.17 -13.72
N ARG A 269 -14.37 -4.05 -13.97
CA ARG A 269 -13.55 -5.00 -14.74
C ARG A 269 -12.20 -5.21 -14.04
N PRO A 270 -12.22 -5.73 -12.79
CA PRO A 270 -11.08 -5.68 -11.89
C PRO A 270 -9.95 -6.59 -12.35
N ARG A 271 -8.73 -6.09 -12.19
CA ARG A 271 -7.46 -6.77 -12.53
C ARG A 271 -6.43 -6.47 -11.44
N LEU A 272 -5.27 -7.13 -11.50
CA LEU A 272 -4.19 -6.84 -10.55
C LEU A 272 -3.77 -5.37 -10.59
N ASN A 273 -3.79 -4.73 -11.77
CA ASN A 273 -3.52 -3.30 -11.91
C ASN A 273 -4.57 -2.38 -11.27
N THR A 274 -5.82 -2.84 -11.11
CA THR A 274 -6.88 -2.13 -10.36
C THR A 274 -6.54 -2.08 -8.88
N ILE A 275 -6.11 -3.21 -8.30
CA ILE A 275 -5.65 -3.29 -6.91
C ILE A 275 -4.40 -2.44 -6.70
N GLN A 276 -3.43 -2.53 -7.61
CA GLN A 276 -2.21 -1.70 -7.58
C GLN A 276 -2.55 -0.21 -7.53
N ALA A 277 -3.36 0.27 -8.48
CA ALA A 277 -3.76 1.66 -8.55
C ALA A 277 -4.52 2.13 -7.32
N GLY A 278 -5.47 1.31 -6.82
CA GLY A 278 -6.22 1.62 -5.61
C GLY A 278 -5.35 1.71 -4.36
N LEU A 279 -4.41 0.77 -4.18
CA LEU A 279 -3.45 0.80 -3.09
C LEU A 279 -2.54 2.03 -3.15
N LEU A 280 -2.05 2.41 -4.34
CA LEU A 280 -1.26 3.63 -4.53
C LEU A 280 -2.05 4.90 -4.17
N LEU A 281 -3.33 4.98 -4.57
CA LEU A 281 -4.19 6.11 -4.20
C LEU A 281 -4.42 6.20 -2.70
N LEU A 282 -4.51 5.05 -2.01
CA LEU A 282 -4.61 5.01 -0.55
C LEU A 282 -3.35 5.50 0.16
N GLN A 283 -2.17 5.47 -0.48
CA GLN A 283 -0.92 5.99 0.09
C GLN A 283 -0.79 7.51 0.07
N ARG A 284 -1.69 8.20 -0.64
CA ARG A 284 -1.57 9.65 -0.81
C ARG A 284 -1.83 10.42 0.49
N HIS A 285 -1.18 11.58 0.59
CA HIS A 285 -1.36 12.47 1.72
C HIS A 285 -2.81 12.95 1.84
N ARG A 286 -3.30 12.98 3.07
CA ARG A 286 -4.67 13.39 3.40
C ARG A 286 -4.68 14.82 3.88
N SER A 287 -5.75 15.54 3.54
CA SER A 287 -5.97 16.88 4.09
C SER A 287 -6.08 16.80 5.61
N PRO A 288 -5.33 17.63 6.35
CA PRO A 288 -5.38 17.66 7.82
C PRO A 288 -6.74 18.15 8.35
N LEU A 289 -7.45 18.97 7.56
CA LEU A 289 -8.73 19.60 7.93
C LEU A 289 -9.94 18.77 7.50
N PHE A 290 -9.82 18.03 6.40
CA PHE A 290 -10.89 17.21 5.84
C PHE A 290 -10.47 15.74 5.87
N THR A 291 -10.74 15.08 6.99
CA THR A 291 -10.47 13.64 7.13
C THR A 291 -11.54 12.84 6.42
N ASP A 292 -11.29 12.45 5.16
CA ASP A 292 -12.18 11.57 4.42
C ASP A 292 -12.03 10.10 4.85
N ASN A 293 -12.26 9.87 6.15
CA ASN A 293 -12.15 8.55 6.77
C ASN A 293 -13.22 7.60 6.21
N SER A 294 -14.38 8.13 5.81
CA SER A 294 -15.47 7.36 5.21
C SER A 294 -15.09 6.81 3.85
N TRP A 295 -14.53 7.64 2.96
CA TRP A 295 -14.01 7.17 1.68
C TRP A 295 -12.86 6.19 1.89
N MET A 296 -11.86 6.51 2.72
CA MET A 296 -10.70 5.64 2.94
C MET A 296 -11.11 4.24 3.40
N TRP A 297 -12.03 4.15 4.38
CA TRP A 297 -12.53 2.87 4.89
C TRP A 297 -13.34 2.10 3.85
N SER A 298 -14.30 2.76 3.20
CA SER A 298 -15.18 2.12 2.20
C SER A 298 -14.39 1.67 0.97
N PHE A 299 -13.42 2.46 0.55
CA PHE A 299 -12.54 2.17 -0.57
C PHE A 299 -11.57 1.03 -0.22
N THR A 300 -10.95 1.04 0.97
CA THR A 300 -10.16 -0.10 1.46
C THR A 300 -10.99 -1.39 1.45
N SER A 301 -12.21 -1.34 2.00
CA SER A 301 -13.13 -2.49 2.03
C SER A 301 -13.48 -2.99 0.63
N SER A 302 -13.66 -2.06 -0.32
CA SER A 302 -13.92 -2.40 -1.72
C SER A 302 -12.72 -3.10 -2.36
N LEU A 303 -11.49 -2.60 -2.13
CA LEU A 303 -10.27 -3.25 -2.62
C LEU A 303 -10.06 -4.63 -2.00
N LEU A 304 -10.44 -4.84 -0.73
CA LEU A 304 -10.42 -6.16 -0.11
C LEU A 304 -11.38 -7.12 -0.80
N GLY A 305 -12.61 -6.69 -1.08
CA GLY A 305 -13.58 -7.47 -1.86
C GLY A 305 -13.06 -7.81 -3.26
N LEU A 306 -12.46 -6.84 -3.96
CA LEU A 306 -11.83 -7.08 -5.26
C LEU A 306 -10.60 -8.01 -5.15
N GLY A 307 -9.83 -7.93 -4.07
CA GLY A 307 -8.73 -8.84 -3.78
C GLY A 307 -9.21 -10.27 -3.58
N GLN A 308 -10.34 -10.46 -2.90
CA GLN A 308 -10.99 -11.77 -2.77
C GLN A 308 -11.51 -12.28 -4.11
N HIS A 309 -12.15 -11.42 -4.90
CA HIS A 309 -12.60 -11.71 -6.26
C HIS A 309 -11.44 -12.13 -7.18
N LEU A 310 -10.24 -11.57 -7.01
CA LEU A 310 -9.05 -11.97 -7.76
C LEU A 310 -8.28 -13.15 -7.14
N GLY A 311 -8.75 -13.70 -6.01
CA GLY A 311 -8.14 -14.82 -5.29
C GLY A 311 -6.84 -14.49 -4.56
N LEU A 312 -6.60 -13.23 -4.19
CA LEU A 312 -5.37 -12.81 -3.49
C LEU A 312 -5.24 -13.37 -2.06
N HIS A 313 -6.33 -13.83 -1.45
CA HIS A 313 -6.35 -14.42 -0.12
C HIS A 313 -5.95 -15.91 -0.10
N LEU A 314 -5.77 -16.52 -1.28
CA LEU A 314 -5.41 -17.92 -1.46
C LEU A 314 -3.90 -18.12 -1.67
N ASP A 315 -3.43 -19.35 -1.45
CA ASP A 315 -2.06 -19.73 -1.80
C ASP A 315 -1.95 -20.01 -3.30
N CYS A 316 -1.20 -19.15 -3.99
CA CYS A 316 -0.96 -19.26 -5.44
C CYS A 316 0.33 -20.01 -5.80
N SER A 317 1.07 -20.57 -4.83
CA SER A 317 2.39 -21.17 -5.07
C SER A 317 2.33 -22.34 -6.08
N ALA A 318 1.27 -23.13 -6.02
CA ALA A 318 1.04 -24.29 -6.90
C ALA A 318 0.18 -23.99 -8.15
N TRP A 319 -0.19 -22.72 -8.39
CA TRP A 319 -1.06 -22.38 -9.52
C TRP A 319 -0.32 -22.44 -10.86
N ASP A 320 -1.03 -22.83 -11.92
CA ASP A 320 -0.56 -22.77 -13.31
C ASP A 320 -0.65 -21.33 -13.87
N ILE A 321 0.20 -20.46 -13.32
CA ILE A 321 0.41 -19.07 -13.74
C ILE A 321 1.90 -18.74 -13.72
N PRO A 322 2.35 -17.68 -14.42
CA PRO A 322 3.75 -17.28 -14.43
C PRO A 322 4.30 -16.98 -13.02
N GLU A 323 5.55 -17.35 -12.76
CA GLU A 323 6.18 -17.21 -11.44
C GLU A 323 6.24 -15.74 -10.98
N TRP A 324 6.52 -14.81 -11.90
CA TRP A 324 6.50 -13.38 -11.61
C TRP A 324 5.12 -12.89 -11.14
N GLU A 325 4.03 -13.51 -11.63
CA GLU A 325 2.66 -13.17 -11.23
C GLU A 325 2.35 -13.72 -9.84
N LYS A 326 2.85 -14.91 -9.49
CA LYS A 326 2.72 -15.45 -8.12
C LYS A 326 3.37 -14.53 -7.09
N GLY A 327 4.61 -14.11 -7.36
CA GLY A 327 5.31 -13.14 -6.51
C GLY A 327 4.51 -11.83 -6.39
N LEU A 328 4.00 -11.31 -7.50
CA LEU A 328 3.18 -10.10 -7.50
C LEU A 328 1.88 -10.25 -6.69
N ARG A 329 1.17 -11.38 -6.84
CA ARG A 329 -0.06 -11.68 -6.09
C ARG A 329 0.19 -11.72 -4.59
N LYS A 330 1.28 -12.37 -4.14
CA LYS A 330 1.67 -12.36 -2.72
C LYS A 330 1.97 -10.95 -2.23
N ARG A 331 2.74 -10.15 -2.97
CA ARG A 331 3.04 -8.75 -2.58
C ARG A 331 1.77 -7.91 -2.47
N LEU A 332 0.81 -8.06 -3.41
CA LEU A 332 -0.47 -7.35 -3.37
C LEU A 332 -1.37 -7.81 -2.22
N ALA A 333 -1.43 -9.12 -1.96
CA ALA A 333 -2.17 -9.67 -0.84
C ALA A 333 -1.66 -9.09 0.49
N TRP A 334 -0.35 -9.15 0.72
CA TRP A 334 0.24 -8.60 1.93
C TRP A 334 0.15 -7.06 2.02
N ALA A 335 0.18 -6.34 0.90
CA ALA A 335 -0.11 -4.91 0.88
C ALA A 335 -1.56 -4.59 1.30
N LEU A 336 -2.54 -5.38 0.85
CA LEU A 336 -3.92 -5.28 1.32
C LEU A 336 -4.05 -5.57 2.82
N PHE A 337 -3.28 -6.54 3.33
CA PHE A 337 -3.25 -6.87 4.75
C PHE A 337 -2.71 -5.71 5.59
N ILE A 338 -1.57 -5.11 5.19
CA ILE A 338 -1.02 -3.90 5.81
C ILE A 338 -2.06 -2.76 5.77
N GLN A 339 -2.72 -2.57 4.63
CA GLN A 339 -3.72 -1.52 4.45
C GLN A 339 -4.92 -1.71 5.40
N ASP A 340 -5.47 -2.92 5.52
CA ASP A 340 -6.58 -3.23 6.42
C ASP A 340 -6.19 -3.05 7.89
N SER A 341 -5.06 -3.62 8.33
CA SER A 341 -4.63 -3.60 9.73
C SER A 341 -4.36 -2.17 10.23
N PHE A 342 -3.66 -1.36 9.44
CA PHE A 342 -3.34 0.01 9.85
C PHE A 342 -4.52 0.96 9.64
N SER A 343 -5.41 0.71 8.67
CA SER A 343 -6.67 1.46 8.57
C SER A 343 -7.56 1.20 9.78
N ALA A 344 -7.69 -0.06 10.19
CA ALA A 344 -8.39 -0.47 11.40
C ALA A 344 -7.82 0.21 12.65
N LEU A 345 -6.48 0.21 12.80
CA LEU A 345 -5.79 0.86 13.91
C LEU A 345 -6.07 2.37 13.98
N VAL A 346 -5.87 3.10 12.88
CA VAL A 346 -5.93 4.58 12.89
C VAL A 346 -7.37 5.12 12.87
N LEU A 347 -8.33 4.34 12.36
CA LEU A 347 -9.74 4.73 12.33
C LEU A 347 -10.56 4.17 13.50
N GLY A 348 -10.01 3.25 14.30
CA GLY A 348 -10.76 2.56 15.34
C GLY A 348 -11.85 1.66 14.77
N ARG A 349 -11.55 0.95 13.68
CA ARG A 349 -12.46 0.00 13.01
C ARG A 349 -11.98 -1.44 13.26
N PRO A 350 -12.85 -2.46 13.15
CA PRO A 350 -12.41 -3.85 13.16
C PRO A 350 -11.55 -4.14 11.92
N CYS A 351 -10.55 -5.01 12.04
CA CYS A 351 -9.88 -5.58 10.86
C CYS A 351 -10.90 -6.42 10.08
N THR A 352 -10.97 -6.21 8.77
CA THR A 352 -11.88 -6.94 7.88
C THR A 352 -11.33 -8.32 7.57
N ILE A 353 -10.02 -8.44 7.41
CA ILE A 353 -9.36 -9.72 7.15
C ILE A 353 -9.34 -10.53 8.45
N SER A 354 -9.70 -11.81 8.38
CA SER A 354 -9.51 -12.78 9.45
C SER A 354 -8.44 -13.78 9.04
N GLU A 355 -7.24 -13.64 9.60
CA GLU A 355 -6.10 -14.50 9.27
C GLU A 355 -6.36 -15.98 9.61
N ALA A 356 -7.16 -16.26 10.64
CA ALA A 356 -7.43 -17.62 11.11
C ALA A 356 -8.44 -18.40 10.25
N SER A 357 -9.30 -17.71 9.50
CA SER A 357 -10.39 -18.33 8.73
C SER A 357 -10.24 -18.16 7.22
N ASP A 358 -9.83 -16.97 6.77
CA ASP A 358 -10.00 -16.53 5.39
C ASP A 358 -8.69 -16.18 4.70
N TRP A 359 -7.54 -16.58 5.27
CA TRP A 359 -6.21 -16.23 4.78
C TRP A 359 -5.26 -17.42 4.81
N ILE A 360 -4.73 -17.79 3.65
CA ILE A 360 -3.74 -18.88 3.53
C ILE A 360 -2.52 -18.48 2.68
N VAL A 361 -2.32 -17.18 2.46
CA VAL A 361 -1.20 -16.65 1.66
C VAL A 361 0.12 -16.93 2.37
N GLN A 362 1.08 -17.49 1.64
CA GLN A 362 2.40 -17.80 2.19
C GLN A 362 3.21 -16.52 2.52
N PRO A 363 4.11 -16.58 3.53
CA PRO A 363 5.03 -15.49 3.82
C PRO A 363 5.91 -15.12 2.62
N LEU A 364 6.19 -13.82 2.47
CA LEU A 364 7.03 -13.30 1.39
C LEU A 364 8.46 -13.85 1.48
N GLN A 365 9.00 -14.23 0.32
CA GLN A 365 10.39 -14.61 0.12
C GLN A 365 11.11 -13.57 -0.74
N THR A 366 12.43 -13.55 -0.73
CA THR A 366 13.23 -12.64 -1.56
C THR A 366 12.98 -12.83 -3.07
N THR A 367 12.67 -14.05 -3.50
CA THR A 367 12.30 -14.40 -4.88
C THR A 367 10.93 -13.87 -5.30
N ASP A 368 10.08 -13.48 -4.34
CA ASP A 368 8.79 -12.89 -4.63
C ASP A 368 8.92 -11.42 -5.06
N PHE A 369 10.12 -10.83 -5.21
CA PHE A 369 10.34 -9.45 -5.65
C PHE A 369 11.00 -9.42 -7.04
N SER A 370 10.68 -8.41 -7.85
CA SER A 370 11.21 -8.32 -9.23
C SER A 370 12.62 -7.76 -9.33
N GLU A 371 13.07 -7.05 -8.29
CA GLU A 371 14.36 -6.35 -8.29
C GLU A 371 15.42 -7.17 -7.56
N GLY A 372 16.61 -7.26 -8.15
CA GLY A 372 17.78 -7.98 -7.62
C GLY A 372 18.93 -7.05 -7.22
N ALA A 373 20.09 -7.64 -6.87
CA ALA A 373 21.29 -6.88 -6.55
C ALA A 373 21.78 -6.01 -7.74
N ASP A 374 21.62 -6.52 -8.96
CA ASP A 374 22.00 -5.81 -10.19
C ASP A 374 21.19 -4.51 -10.39
N ASP A 375 19.96 -4.42 -9.86
CA ASP A 375 19.12 -3.21 -9.94
C ASP A 375 19.58 -2.11 -8.97
N GLU A 376 20.38 -2.45 -7.96
CA GLU A 376 20.86 -1.50 -6.95
C GLU A 376 22.02 -0.64 -7.47
N GLU A 377 22.87 -1.19 -8.36
CA GLU A 377 23.95 -0.47 -9.04
C GLU A 377 23.43 0.66 -9.95
N TYR A 378 22.25 0.48 -10.55
CA TYR A 378 21.59 1.52 -11.35
C TYR A 378 20.87 2.59 -10.51
N SER A 379 20.79 2.40 -9.18
CA SER A 379 20.09 3.28 -8.24
C SER A 379 21.03 4.23 -7.47
N GLU A 380 22.19 4.58 -8.00
CA GLU A 380 23.14 5.52 -7.37
C GLU A 380 22.70 7.00 -7.38
N HIS A 381 21.51 7.30 -7.89
CA HIS A 381 20.99 8.66 -7.93
C HIS A 381 20.79 9.25 -6.53
N ILE A 382 21.16 10.53 -6.36
CA ILE A 382 20.92 11.29 -5.13
C ILE A 382 19.41 11.30 -4.82
N GLY A 383 19.08 11.03 -3.56
CA GLY A 383 17.69 10.95 -3.09
C GLY A 383 16.99 9.64 -3.44
N SER A 384 17.72 8.59 -3.83
CA SER A 384 17.17 7.23 -3.99
C SER A 384 17.01 6.51 -2.65
N VAL A 385 16.22 5.44 -2.66
CA VAL A 385 16.07 4.51 -1.53
C VAL A 385 16.75 3.19 -1.88
N SER A 386 17.48 2.59 -0.94
CA SER A 386 18.05 1.24 -1.15
C SER A 386 16.94 0.21 -1.36
N ILE A 387 17.05 -0.57 -2.44
CA ILE A 387 16.08 -1.59 -2.83
C ILE A 387 16.04 -2.70 -1.78
N GLU A 388 17.21 -3.17 -1.32
CA GLU A 388 17.29 -4.19 -0.28
C GLU A 388 16.65 -3.70 1.03
N ASN A 389 16.97 -2.49 1.47
CA ASN A 389 16.38 -1.92 2.68
C ASN A 389 14.85 -1.79 2.56
N GLY A 390 14.35 -1.28 1.43
CA GLY A 390 12.92 -1.15 1.18
C GLY A 390 12.18 -2.49 1.14
N ARG A 391 12.79 -3.53 0.53
CA ARG A 391 12.27 -4.90 0.51
C ARG A 391 12.16 -5.47 1.93
N THR A 392 13.23 -5.36 2.72
CA THR A 392 13.25 -5.83 4.12
C THR A 392 12.23 -5.09 4.96
N LEU A 393 12.09 -3.77 4.75
CA LEU A 393 11.06 -2.96 5.41
C LEU A 393 9.66 -3.47 5.10
N PHE A 394 9.37 -3.75 3.83
CA PHE A 394 8.05 -4.24 3.43
C PHE A 394 7.71 -5.57 4.10
N ILE A 395 8.66 -6.51 4.15
CA ILE A 395 8.50 -7.82 4.82
C ILE A 395 8.28 -7.63 6.33
N GLU A 396 9.08 -6.81 7.01
CA GLU A 396 8.91 -6.61 8.44
C GLU A 396 7.63 -5.83 8.78
N LEU A 397 7.20 -4.93 7.89
CA LEU A 397 5.91 -4.26 8.03
C LEU A 397 4.73 -5.24 7.90
N VAL A 398 4.85 -6.28 7.07
CA VAL A 398 3.89 -7.39 7.04
C VAL A 398 3.86 -8.10 8.40
N ASN A 399 5.01 -8.45 8.97
CA ASN A 399 5.04 -9.10 10.28
C ASN A 399 4.41 -8.23 11.37
N LEU A 400 4.73 -6.93 11.38
CA LEU A 400 4.14 -5.98 12.33
C LEU A 400 2.62 -5.88 12.15
N SER A 401 2.14 -5.82 10.90
CA SER A 401 0.71 -5.73 10.59
C SER A 401 -0.10 -6.90 11.15
N ARG A 402 0.48 -8.11 11.16
CA ARG A 402 -0.13 -9.33 11.75
C ARG A 402 -0.26 -9.21 13.26
N ILE A 403 0.79 -8.74 13.94
CA ILE A 403 0.74 -8.47 15.39
C ILE A 403 -0.30 -7.38 15.68
N THR A 404 -0.31 -6.29 14.91
CA THR A 404 -1.31 -5.21 15.04
C THR A 404 -2.74 -5.74 14.88
N ALA A 405 -3.01 -6.56 13.86
CA ALA A 405 -4.33 -7.15 13.64
C ALA A 405 -4.72 -8.12 14.77
N CYS A 406 -3.80 -8.94 15.25
CA CYS A 406 -4.00 -9.82 16.40
C CYS A 406 -4.36 -9.02 17.66
N MET A 407 -3.59 -7.96 17.93
CA MET A 407 -3.82 -7.03 19.03
C MET A 407 -5.21 -6.39 18.93
N LEU A 408 -5.59 -5.89 17.76
CA LEU A 408 -6.92 -5.30 17.56
C LEU A 408 -8.05 -6.31 17.80
N ARG A 409 -7.94 -7.54 17.32
CA ARG A 409 -8.96 -8.58 17.55
C ARG A 409 -9.07 -8.96 19.04
N LYS A 410 -7.93 -9.14 19.72
CA LYS A 410 -7.87 -9.59 21.11
C LYS A 410 -8.18 -8.51 22.14
N LEU A 411 -7.98 -7.22 21.83
CA LEU A 411 -8.10 -6.11 22.78
C LEU A 411 -9.11 -5.02 22.41
N TYR A 412 -9.47 -4.90 21.13
CA TYR A 412 -10.28 -3.79 20.58
C TYR A 412 -11.54 -4.24 19.82
N SER A 413 -11.74 -5.54 19.61
CA SER A 413 -13.00 -6.02 19.04
C SER A 413 -14.17 -5.72 19.99
N VAL A 414 -15.37 -5.51 19.43
CA VAL A 414 -16.58 -5.23 20.23
C VAL A 414 -16.78 -6.32 21.30
N ARG A 415 -16.53 -7.57 20.92
CA ARG A 415 -16.59 -8.73 21.82
C ARG A 415 -15.52 -8.67 22.90
N SER A 416 -14.26 -8.44 22.54
CA SER A 416 -13.17 -8.30 23.51
C SER A 416 -13.40 -7.16 24.50
N LEU A 417 -13.92 -6.02 24.03
CA LEU A 417 -14.22 -4.88 24.91
C LEU A 417 -15.29 -5.22 25.97
N ALA A 418 -16.19 -6.15 25.66
CA ALA A 418 -17.25 -6.61 26.57
C ALA A 418 -16.81 -7.77 27.47
N GLU A 419 -15.98 -8.68 26.96
CA GLU A 419 -15.58 -9.91 27.67
C GLU A 419 -14.27 -9.74 28.46
N VAL A 420 -13.28 -9.00 27.91
CA VAL A 420 -11.96 -8.80 28.50
C VAL A 420 -11.92 -7.43 29.19
N VAL A 421 -12.43 -7.40 30.42
CA VAL A 421 -12.60 -6.16 31.20
C VAL A 421 -11.58 -6.07 32.34
N GLN A 422 -11.24 -7.19 32.97
CA GLN A 422 -10.40 -7.18 34.16
C GLN A 422 -8.95 -6.82 33.83
N PRO A 423 -8.28 -5.98 34.63
CA PRO A 423 -6.89 -5.61 34.38
C PRO A 423 -5.92 -6.79 34.26
N GLN A 424 -6.16 -7.88 35.00
CA GLN A 424 -5.31 -9.08 34.96
C GLN A 424 -5.44 -9.84 33.62
N GLU A 425 -6.65 -9.95 33.07
CA GLU A 425 -6.90 -10.58 31.77
C GLU A 425 -6.28 -9.75 30.64
N VAL A 426 -6.51 -8.42 30.68
CA VAL A 426 -5.90 -7.49 29.72
C VAL A 426 -4.39 -7.55 29.80
N LEU A 427 -3.81 -7.62 31.00
CA LEU A 427 -2.37 -7.75 31.21
C LEU A 427 -1.81 -9.05 30.64
N ALA A 428 -2.51 -10.18 30.80
CA ALA A 428 -2.06 -11.46 30.27
C ALA A 428 -1.94 -11.44 28.73
N ILE A 429 -2.96 -10.91 28.05
CA ILE A 429 -2.95 -10.74 26.59
C ILE A 429 -1.85 -9.74 26.17
N THR A 430 -1.77 -8.63 26.88
CA THR A 430 -0.82 -7.54 26.64
C THR A 430 0.64 -8.00 26.82
N LYS A 431 0.92 -8.85 27.81
CA LYS A 431 2.24 -9.45 28.03
C LYS A 431 2.66 -10.35 26.86
N SER A 432 1.78 -11.23 26.40
CA SER A 432 2.04 -12.11 25.25
C SER A 432 2.36 -11.29 23.99
N LEU A 433 1.50 -10.36 23.61
CA LEU A 433 1.71 -9.51 22.42
C LEU A 433 2.95 -8.62 22.57
N GLY A 434 3.23 -8.18 23.79
CA GLY A 434 4.41 -7.41 24.13
C GLY A 434 5.71 -8.20 23.97
N THR A 435 5.70 -9.49 24.29
CA THR A 435 6.83 -10.39 24.01
C THR A 435 7.04 -10.54 22.50
N ASP A 436 5.99 -10.69 21.71
CA ASP A 436 6.07 -10.79 20.25
C ASP A 436 6.70 -9.53 19.64
N LEU A 437 6.25 -8.33 20.07
CA LEU A 437 6.81 -7.05 19.65
C LEU A 437 8.29 -6.89 20.05
N ALA A 438 8.65 -7.31 21.27
CA ALA A 438 10.04 -7.26 21.73
C ALA A 438 10.94 -8.27 21.00
N GLN A 439 10.41 -9.43 20.62
CA GLN A 439 11.14 -10.40 19.81
C GLN A 439 11.38 -9.87 18.39
N MET A 440 10.38 -9.24 17.78
CA MET A 440 10.52 -8.58 16.48
C MET A 440 11.60 -7.49 16.52
N LEU A 441 11.57 -6.62 17.53
CA LEU A 441 12.58 -5.55 17.63
C LEU A 441 14.00 -6.10 17.87
N ARG A 442 14.14 -7.19 18.64
CA ARG A 442 15.44 -7.86 18.86
C ARG A 442 15.96 -8.59 17.63
N GLY A 443 15.06 -9.12 16.81
CA GLY A 443 15.38 -9.81 15.56
C GLY A 443 15.41 -8.89 14.35
N LEU A 444 15.31 -7.57 14.55
CA LEU A 444 15.26 -6.60 13.47
C LEU A 444 16.63 -6.57 12.75
N PRO A 445 16.67 -6.72 11.41
CA PRO A 445 17.90 -6.61 10.64
C PRO A 445 18.56 -5.24 10.84
N GLU A 446 19.90 -5.19 10.82
CA GLU A 446 20.67 -3.96 11.06
C GLU A 446 20.31 -2.86 10.04
N GLU A 447 19.90 -3.26 8.84
CA GLU A 447 19.51 -2.37 7.76
C GLU A 447 18.28 -1.52 8.10
N LEU A 448 17.38 -2.04 8.95
CA LEU A 448 16.18 -1.36 9.43
C LEU A 448 16.41 -0.52 10.69
N GLY A 449 17.65 -0.46 11.19
CA GLY A 449 18.03 0.46 12.25
C GLY A 449 17.75 1.91 11.85
N LEU A 450 17.23 2.71 12.79
CA LEU A 450 16.97 4.14 12.53
C LEU A 450 18.25 4.92 12.19
N GLU A 451 19.41 4.43 12.64
CA GLU A 451 20.70 5.07 12.37
C GLU A 451 21.38 4.62 11.08
N ASN A 452 20.81 3.62 10.37
CA ASN A 452 21.34 3.13 9.11
C ASN A 452 21.05 4.11 7.96
N ILE A 453 21.75 5.24 7.97
CA ILE A 453 21.65 6.27 6.94
C ILE A 453 22.86 6.20 6.02
N GLN A 454 22.59 5.98 4.75
CA GLN A 454 23.58 5.98 3.68
C GLN A 454 23.69 7.38 3.08
N SER A 455 24.92 7.81 2.78
CA SER A 455 25.16 9.13 2.19
C SER A 455 24.46 9.24 0.83
N GLY A 456 23.74 10.34 0.62
CA GLY A 456 23.03 10.62 -0.64
C GLY A 456 21.74 9.82 -0.86
N LYS A 457 21.33 8.97 0.08
CA LYS A 457 20.07 8.20 0.00
C LYS A 457 19.06 8.62 1.06
N LEU A 458 17.78 8.42 0.74
CA LEU A 458 16.67 8.58 1.69
C LEU A 458 16.54 7.32 2.56
N CYS A 459 16.07 7.51 3.80
CA CYS A 459 15.92 6.42 4.77
C CYS A 459 14.43 6.17 5.10
N VAL A 460 13.89 5.05 4.63
CA VAL A 460 12.46 4.70 4.80
C VAL A 460 12.13 4.12 6.18
N ASN A 461 13.14 3.84 7.01
CA ASN A 461 13.00 3.13 8.29
C ASN A 461 12.10 3.86 9.31
N GLY A 462 11.97 5.18 9.19
CA GLY A 462 11.20 6.01 10.12
C GLY A 462 9.75 5.56 10.29
N PHE A 463 9.07 5.13 9.21
CA PHE A 463 7.68 4.68 9.29
C PHE A 463 7.52 3.39 10.09
N PHE A 464 8.42 2.42 9.90
CA PHE A 464 8.36 1.15 10.62
C PHE A 464 8.43 1.37 12.14
N HIS A 465 9.39 2.16 12.60
CA HIS A 465 9.53 2.51 14.03
C HIS A 465 8.31 3.29 14.55
N LEU A 466 7.77 4.23 13.77
CA LEU A 466 6.55 4.94 14.14
C LEU A 466 5.34 3.98 14.30
N ALA A 467 5.17 3.05 13.36
CA ALA A 467 4.10 2.05 13.40
C ALA A 467 4.26 1.07 14.57
N LEU A 468 5.49 0.68 14.90
CA LEU A 468 5.84 -0.15 16.06
C LEU A 468 5.47 0.57 17.37
N HIS A 469 5.87 1.83 17.51
CA HIS A 469 5.50 2.66 18.66
C HIS A 469 3.98 2.83 18.76
N ALA A 470 3.27 3.06 17.65
CA ALA A 470 1.82 3.23 17.65
C ALA A 470 1.07 1.96 18.05
N THR A 471 1.51 0.80 17.57
CA THR A 471 0.96 -0.51 17.96
C THR A 471 1.18 -0.77 19.45
N THR A 472 2.38 -0.47 19.94
CA THR A 472 2.74 -0.60 21.36
C THR A 472 1.93 0.36 22.24
N ALA A 473 1.78 1.63 21.83
CA ALA A 473 0.99 2.63 22.53
C ALA A 473 -0.50 2.26 22.57
N ALA A 474 -1.04 1.67 21.49
CA ALA A 474 -2.40 1.15 21.46
C ALA A 474 -2.58 0.01 22.47
N LEU A 475 -1.67 -0.96 22.50
CA LEU A 475 -1.69 -2.06 23.47
C LEU A 475 -1.65 -1.54 24.92
N HIS A 476 -0.74 -0.62 25.23
CA HIS A 476 -0.64 -0.01 26.56
C HIS A 476 -1.83 0.86 26.94
N ARG A 477 -2.43 1.55 25.97
CA ARG A 477 -3.67 2.33 26.17
C ARG A 477 -4.81 1.45 26.66
N ARG A 478 -4.97 0.23 26.11
CA ARG A 478 -6.02 -0.69 26.58
C ARG A 478 -5.77 -1.13 28.03
N LEU A 479 -4.52 -1.40 28.39
CA LEU A 479 -4.16 -1.71 29.78
C LEU A 479 -4.54 -0.56 30.72
N LEU A 480 -4.19 0.68 30.36
CA LEU A 480 -4.55 1.86 31.16
C LEU A 480 -6.07 2.04 31.29
N TRP A 481 -6.84 1.81 30.22
CA TRP A 481 -8.31 1.84 30.30
C TRP A 481 -8.87 0.84 31.29
N SER A 482 -8.39 -0.41 31.26
CA SER A 482 -8.87 -1.44 32.21
C SER A 482 -8.62 -1.05 33.66
N MET A 483 -7.49 -0.41 33.95
CA MET A 483 -7.16 0.05 35.30
C MET A 483 -8.07 1.20 35.76
N GLN A 484 -8.45 2.11 34.85
CA GLN A 484 -9.34 3.23 35.17
C GLN A 484 -10.82 2.81 35.29
N GLN A 485 -11.22 1.77 34.58
CA GLN A 485 -12.59 1.25 34.58
C GLN A 485 -12.84 0.18 35.66
N SER A 486 -11.79 -0.33 36.30
CA SER A 486 -11.90 -1.30 37.38
C SER A 486 -12.65 -0.71 38.57
N SER A 487 -13.72 -1.39 38.99
CA SER A 487 -14.45 -1.07 40.23
C SER A 487 -13.77 -1.63 41.48
N ALA A 488 -12.86 -2.60 41.31
CA ALA A 488 -12.11 -3.21 42.41
C ALA A 488 -10.89 -2.36 42.78
N GLU A 489 -10.59 -2.27 44.08
CA GLU A 489 -9.35 -1.69 44.56
C GLU A 489 -8.16 -2.51 44.04
N LEU A 490 -7.33 -1.86 43.23
CA LEU A 490 -6.09 -2.44 42.72
C LEU A 490 -4.97 -2.17 43.72
N ASP A 491 -4.06 -3.13 43.85
CA ASP A 491 -2.85 -2.97 44.65
C ASP A 491 -2.08 -1.70 44.19
N PRO A 492 -1.83 -0.73 45.08
CA PRO A 492 -1.06 0.47 44.76
C PRO A 492 0.32 0.19 44.17
N GLN A 493 1.00 -0.89 44.59
CA GLN A 493 2.31 -1.24 44.05
C GLN A 493 2.20 -1.69 42.59
N PHE A 494 1.20 -2.52 42.27
CA PHE A 494 0.89 -2.90 40.90
C PHE A 494 0.60 -1.68 40.01
N VAL A 495 -0.22 -0.74 40.48
CA VAL A 495 -0.53 0.49 39.73
C VAL A 495 0.74 1.32 39.48
N GLN A 496 1.56 1.53 40.50
CA GLN A 496 2.82 2.27 40.38
C GLN A 496 3.80 1.60 39.41
N PHE A 497 3.89 0.27 39.42
CA PHE A 497 4.73 -0.50 38.50
C PHE A 497 4.33 -0.27 37.04
N ILE A 498 3.04 -0.45 36.72
CA ILE A 498 2.53 -0.23 35.36
C ILE A 498 2.74 1.23 34.93
N ARG A 499 2.45 2.19 35.80
CA ARG A 499 2.67 3.63 35.51
C ARG A 499 4.12 3.96 35.24
N ARG A 500 5.06 3.40 36.01
CA ARG A 500 6.49 3.57 35.78
C ARG A 500 6.88 3.05 34.39
N MET A 501 6.42 1.85 34.02
CA MET A 501 6.67 1.27 32.70
C MET A 501 6.12 2.18 31.59
N LEU A 502 4.87 2.64 31.70
CA LEU A 502 4.23 3.51 30.71
C LEU A 502 4.95 4.87 30.56
N ARG A 503 5.46 5.45 31.65
CA ARG A 503 6.28 6.66 31.60
C ARG A 503 7.60 6.44 30.87
N THR A 504 8.28 5.32 31.12
CA THR A 504 9.49 4.99 30.36
C THR A 504 9.19 4.88 28.86
N ARG A 505 8.03 4.33 28.47
CA ARG A 505 7.58 4.34 27.07
C ARG A 505 7.31 5.73 26.53
N ALA A 506 6.68 6.59 27.33
CA ALA A 506 6.44 7.98 26.98
C ALA A 506 7.76 8.74 26.71
N ARG A 507 8.84 8.43 27.44
CA ARG A 507 10.16 9.01 27.14
C ARG A 507 10.74 8.46 25.84
N SER A 508 10.74 7.14 25.68
CA SER A 508 11.25 6.45 24.48
C SER A 508 10.57 6.94 23.20
N LEU A 509 9.25 7.14 23.19
CA LEU A 509 8.54 7.61 21.99
C LEU A 509 8.88 9.07 21.62
N VAL A 510 9.08 9.94 22.62
CA VAL A 510 9.46 11.34 22.39
C VAL A 510 10.90 11.42 21.91
N GLN A 511 11.77 10.59 22.50
CA GLN A 511 13.14 10.41 22.05
C GLN A 511 13.19 9.90 20.60
N PHE A 512 12.38 8.91 20.22
CA PHE A 512 12.30 8.47 18.82
C PHE A 512 12.02 9.63 17.86
N LEU A 513 11.05 10.50 18.18
CA LEU A 513 10.75 11.65 17.33
C LEU A 513 11.93 12.63 17.22
N SER A 514 12.71 12.82 18.30
CA SER A 514 13.88 13.71 18.23
C SER A 514 14.99 13.15 17.34
N HIS A 515 15.09 11.82 17.20
CA HIS A 515 16.08 11.15 16.35
C HIS A 515 15.68 11.10 14.85
N LEU A 516 14.45 11.49 14.49
CA LEU A 516 14.06 11.55 13.09
C LEU A 516 14.85 12.65 12.35
N ARG A 517 15.83 12.21 11.55
CA ARG A 517 16.64 13.04 10.66
C ARG A 517 15.92 13.44 9.35
N PRO A 518 16.39 14.48 8.64
CA PRO A 518 15.84 14.90 7.34
C PRO A 518 15.68 13.77 6.33
N GLU A 519 16.64 12.86 6.24
CA GLU A 519 16.64 11.71 5.34
C GLU A 519 15.47 10.76 5.61
N HIS A 520 14.97 10.72 6.84
CA HIS A 520 13.73 10.02 7.19
C HIS A 520 12.49 10.82 6.82
N MET A 521 12.49 12.12 7.14
CA MET A 521 11.31 12.97 6.99
C MET A 521 10.87 13.12 5.52
N GLU A 522 11.86 13.16 4.63
CA GLU A 522 11.69 13.31 3.19
C GLU A 522 11.50 11.96 2.44
N ALA A 523 11.70 10.84 3.12
CA ALA A 523 11.46 9.52 2.55
C ALA A 523 9.96 9.24 2.34
N PHE A 524 9.64 8.13 1.68
CA PHE A 524 8.26 7.68 1.56
C PHE A 524 7.69 7.22 2.91
N TRP A 525 6.59 7.84 3.35
CA TRP A 525 5.82 7.41 4.53
C TRP A 525 4.47 6.85 4.08
N PHE A 526 4.09 5.69 4.62
CA PHE A 526 2.79 5.07 4.35
C PHE A 526 1.64 5.92 4.90
N PHE A 527 0.44 5.73 4.34
CA PHE A 527 -0.78 6.51 4.63
C PHE A 527 -1.14 6.66 6.13
N ALA A 528 -0.71 5.69 6.94
CA ALA A 528 -1.03 5.60 8.35
C ALA A 528 -0.16 6.49 9.24
N ALA A 529 0.96 7.04 8.73
CA ALA A 529 1.95 7.77 9.54
C ALA A 529 1.32 8.84 10.45
N GLY A 530 0.52 9.74 9.87
CA GLY A 530 -0.15 10.79 10.65
C GLY A 530 -1.15 10.26 11.68
N GLY A 531 -1.83 9.15 11.38
CA GLY A 531 -2.73 8.47 12.31
C GLY A 531 -1.97 7.80 13.46
N CYS A 532 -0.88 7.10 13.16
CA CYS A 532 0.03 6.48 14.12
C CYS A 532 0.59 7.53 15.09
N ALA A 533 1.11 8.66 14.57
CA ALA A 533 1.61 9.74 15.42
C ALA A 533 0.51 10.41 16.25
N THR A 534 -0.73 10.49 15.73
CA THR A 534 -1.88 10.96 16.52
C THR A 534 -2.22 9.99 17.67
N ILE A 535 -2.09 8.68 17.46
CA ILE A 535 -2.24 7.68 18.53
C ILE A 535 -1.18 7.88 19.62
N LEU A 536 0.07 8.17 19.24
CA LEU A 536 1.14 8.47 20.21
C LEU A 536 0.81 9.70 21.06
N GLY A 537 0.37 10.80 20.44
CA GLY A 537 -0.06 11.98 21.18
C GLY A 537 -1.28 11.72 22.06
N GLY A 538 -2.25 10.94 21.58
CA GLY A 538 -3.40 10.50 22.39
C GLY A 538 -3.00 9.65 23.59
N PHE A 539 -1.99 8.79 23.44
CA PHE A 539 -1.43 8.01 24.55
C PHE A 539 -0.76 8.90 25.60
N LEU A 540 0.06 9.88 25.19
CA LEU A 540 0.65 10.88 26.11
C LEU A 540 -0.44 11.66 26.86
N GLY A 541 -1.46 12.12 26.12
CA GLY A 541 -2.59 12.85 26.70
C GLY A 541 -3.33 12.01 27.73
N LEU A 542 -3.64 10.75 27.42
CA LEU A 542 -4.31 9.82 28.35
C LEU A 542 -3.47 9.55 29.60
N LEU A 543 -2.16 9.35 29.45
CA LEU A 543 -1.27 9.10 30.57
C LEU A 543 -1.19 10.30 31.51
N ARG A 544 -1.23 11.53 30.96
CA ARG A 544 -1.26 12.77 31.75
C ARG A 544 -2.61 13.02 32.43
N THR A 545 -3.72 12.84 31.71
CA THR A 545 -5.06 13.11 32.29
C THR A 545 -5.41 12.13 33.40
N THR A 546 -4.81 10.95 33.38
CA THR A 546 -4.99 9.93 34.43
C THR A 546 -3.87 9.98 35.49
N SER A 547 -2.90 10.90 35.45
CA SER A 547 -1.79 10.95 36.42
C SER A 547 -2.26 10.92 37.88
N VAL A 548 -1.53 10.17 38.71
CA VAL A 548 -1.88 9.96 40.13
C VAL A 548 -1.16 10.99 41.01
N THR A 549 0.04 11.41 40.61
CA THR A 549 0.83 12.40 41.35
C THR A 549 1.07 13.66 40.53
N ILE A 550 1.35 14.77 41.23
CA ILE A 550 1.66 16.05 40.61
C ILE A 550 2.95 15.94 39.80
N GLU A 551 3.96 15.27 40.35
CA GLU A 551 5.26 15.08 39.71
C GLU A 551 5.13 14.29 38.40
N GLU A 552 4.32 13.22 38.38
CA GLU A 552 4.03 12.45 37.16
C GLU A 552 3.42 13.34 36.07
N SER A 553 2.44 14.17 36.43
CA SER A 553 1.77 15.04 35.46
C SER A 553 2.67 16.17 34.95
N GLU A 554 3.52 16.75 35.78
CA GLU A 554 4.49 17.77 35.38
C GLU A 554 5.51 17.18 34.40
N GLU A 555 6.02 15.98 34.70
CA GLU A 555 6.91 15.24 33.83
C GLU A 555 6.26 14.96 32.46
N LEU A 556 5.02 14.45 32.45
CA LEU A 556 4.28 14.16 31.22
C LEU A 556 3.91 15.43 30.46
N GLN A 557 3.64 16.54 31.16
CA GLN A 557 3.44 17.83 30.51
C GLN A 557 4.69 18.28 29.76
N SER A 558 5.87 18.10 30.36
CA SER A 558 7.15 18.40 29.72
C SER A 558 7.35 17.53 28.47
N LEU A 559 7.11 16.23 28.58
CA LEU A 559 7.19 15.30 27.43
C LEU A 559 6.19 15.65 26.32
N MET A 560 4.96 16.06 26.66
CA MET A 560 3.99 16.53 25.68
C MET A 560 4.47 17.81 24.98
N LYS A 561 5.04 18.78 25.71
CA LYS A 561 5.61 20.00 25.11
C LYS A 561 6.74 19.66 24.14
N GLU A 562 7.63 18.74 24.53
CA GLU A 562 8.73 18.28 23.68
C GLU A 562 8.23 17.53 22.44
N PHE A 563 7.25 16.64 22.60
CA PHE A 563 6.59 15.95 21.49
C PHE A 563 6.00 16.95 20.47
N GLU A 564 5.27 17.96 20.96
CA GLU A 564 4.72 19.01 20.12
C GLU A 564 5.81 19.84 19.44
N TRP A 565 6.89 20.16 20.16
CA TRP A 565 8.04 20.87 19.62
C TRP A 565 8.69 20.10 18.47
N GLN A 566 8.97 18.80 18.66
CA GLN A 566 9.57 17.95 17.62
C GLN A 566 8.70 17.87 16.37
N LEU A 567 7.38 17.74 16.53
CA LEU A 567 6.46 17.81 15.40
C LEU A 567 6.49 19.19 14.71
N ARG A 568 6.44 20.28 15.47
CA ARG A 568 6.49 21.64 14.87
C ARG A 568 7.77 21.89 14.09
N MET A 569 8.92 21.43 14.58
CA MET A 569 10.20 21.56 13.89
C MET A 569 10.25 20.80 12.57
N LYS A 570 9.51 19.69 12.46
CA LYS A 570 9.51 18.82 11.28
C LYS A 570 8.30 19.04 10.36
N ALA A 571 7.38 19.93 10.73
CA ALA A 571 6.10 20.13 10.03
C ALA A 571 6.23 20.56 8.56
N LYS A 572 7.33 21.24 8.21
CA LYS A 572 7.61 21.67 6.83
C LYS A 572 8.22 20.59 5.95
N MET A 573 8.73 19.51 6.54
CA MET A 573 9.43 18.44 5.83
C MET A 573 8.48 17.31 5.40
N SER A 574 7.37 17.15 6.12
CA SER A 574 6.46 16.04 5.82
C SER A 574 5.02 16.35 6.18
N ASP A 575 4.12 16.10 5.24
CA ASP A 575 2.69 16.43 5.36
C ASP A 575 2.00 15.67 6.50
N TRP A 576 2.44 14.45 6.80
CA TRP A 576 1.87 13.66 7.90
C TRP A 576 2.06 14.33 9.26
N VAL A 577 3.10 15.15 9.42
CA VAL A 577 3.36 15.90 10.66
C VAL A 577 2.34 17.02 10.81
N SER A 578 2.08 17.76 9.73
CA SER A 578 1.04 18.80 9.68
C SER A 578 -0.35 18.22 9.92
N TYR A 579 -0.62 17.02 9.39
CA TYR A 579 -1.80 16.23 9.74
C TYR A 579 -1.88 15.94 11.24
N THR A 580 -0.80 15.43 11.83
CA THR A 580 -0.76 15.05 13.25
C THR A 580 -1.01 16.25 14.16
N LEU A 581 -0.34 17.38 13.92
CA LEU A 581 -0.51 18.60 14.72
C LEU A 581 -1.95 19.11 14.68
N THR A 582 -2.54 19.15 13.48
CA THR A 582 -3.94 19.56 13.29
C THR A 582 -4.90 18.63 14.02
N ARG A 583 -4.70 17.31 13.89
CA ARG A 583 -5.57 16.31 14.54
C ARG A 583 -5.46 16.34 16.06
N LEU A 584 -4.26 16.46 16.61
CA LEU A 584 -4.08 16.55 18.06
C LEU A 584 -4.81 17.78 18.63
N ARG A 585 -4.68 18.94 17.98
CA ARG A 585 -5.43 20.15 18.38
C ARG A 585 -6.94 19.93 18.31
N ALA A 586 -7.44 19.35 17.22
CA ALA A 586 -8.85 19.05 17.06
C ALA A 586 -9.40 18.07 18.13
N LEU A 587 -8.56 17.16 18.63
CA LEU A 587 -8.93 16.22 19.70
C LEU A 587 -8.86 16.83 21.11
N GLY A 588 -8.35 18.05 21.27
CA GLY A 588 -8.26 18.73 22.56
C GLY A 588 -6.88 18.65 23.24
N TRP A 589 -5.81 18.50 22.46
CA TRP A 589 -4.42 18.46 22.95
C TRP A 589 -4.08 19.55 23.98
N ASP A 590 -4.47 20.80 23.73
CA ASP A 590 -4.19 21.90 24.66
C ASP A 590 -4.96 21.76 25.98
N GLY A 591 -6.14 21.15 25.96
CA GLY A 591 -6.88 20.79 27.17
C GLY A 591 -6.16 19.69 27.96
N TRP A 592 -5.73 18.63 27.28
CA TRP A 592 -5.00 17.52 27.92
C TRP A 592 -3.63 17.91 28.45
N LYS A 593 -2.98 18.91 27.85
CA LYS A 593 -1.67 19.45 28.23
C LYS A 593 -1.75 20.49 29.35
N ASN A 594 -2.88 21.18 29.50
CA ASN A 594 -3.05 22.25 30.50
C ASN A 594 -4.07 21.91 31.60
N SER A 595 -4.61 20.69 31.62
CA SER A 595 -5.49 20.23 32.69
C SER A 595 -4.79 20.35 34.06
N LYS A 596 -5.55 20.81 35.05
CA LYS A 596 -5.16 20.79 36.47
C LYS A 596 -5.54 19.44 37.05
N ILE A 597 -4.62 18.78 37.77
CA ILE A 597 -4.98 17.58 38.54
C ILE A 597 -5.81 18.00 39.73
N SER A 598 -6.99 17.40 39.90
CA SER A 598 -7.70 17.42 41.18
C SER A 598 -7.10 16.29 42.02
N VAL A 599 -6.18 16.64 42.92
CA VAL A 599 -5.75 15.69 43.95
C VAL A 599 -6.96 15.48 44.86
N PRO A 600 -7.39 14.24 45.15
CA PRO A 600 -8.38 14.00 46.18
C PRO A 600 -7.83 14.57 47.50
N GLU A 601 -8.40 15.67 47.98
CA GLU A 601 -8.11 16.17 49.32
C GLU A 601 -8.56 15.08 50.30
N TYR A 602 -7.60 14.32 50.83
CA TYR A 602 -7.85 13.53 52.03
C TYR A 602 -8.13 14.54 53.14
N ASP A 603 -9.38 14.53 53.61
CA ASP A 603 -9.98 15.51 54.52
C ASP A 603 -9.12 15.69 55.79
N ARG A 604 -8.22 16.68 55.78
CA ARG A 604 -7.43 17.12 56.94
C ARG A 604 -8.23 18.04 57.87
N ARG A 605 -9.57 17.93 57.88
CA ARG A 605 -10.41 18.69 58.83
C ARG A 605 -10.86 17.81 59.99
N LYS A 606 -9.93 17.45 60.87
CA LYS A 606 -10.23 17.10 62.28
C LYS A 606 -9.01 17.14 63.21
N SER A 607 -8.15 18.14 63.04
CA SER A 607 -7.19 18.66 64.03
C SER A 607 -6.55 19.84 63.30
N ASP A 608 -6.95 21.09 63.52
CA ASP A 608 -6.63 21.82 64.74
C ASP A 608 -7.63 22.95 64.93
N SER A 609 -8.41 22.86 65.99
CA SER A 609 -8.85 24.06 66.70
C SER A 609 -7.73 24.43 67.67
N VAL A 610 -7.25 25.67 67.61
CA VAL A 610 -6.78 26.54 68.72
C VAL A 610 -5.60 27.41 68.26
N ASN A 611 -5.86 28.72 68.26
CA ASN A 611 -4.92 29.86 68.33
C ASN A 611 -3.93 30.05 67.15
N ASP A 612 -3.53 31.25 66.74
CA ASP A 612 -3.64 32.57 67.36
C ASP A 612 -3.53 33.65 66.28
N GLN A 613 -4.01 34.84 66.61
CA GLN A 613 -3.86 36.07 65.84
C GLN A 613 -2.38 36.51 65.84
N THR A 614 -1.87 37.08 64.73
CA THR A 614 -1.22 38.42 64.67
C THR A 614 -0.35 38.66 63.41
N ASN A 615 -0.51 39.88 62.88
CA ASN A 615 0.49 40.78 62.25
C ASN A 615 1.02 40.61 60.80
N ASN A 616 0.56 41.56 59.96
CA ASN A 616 1.28 42.43 59.02
C ASN A 616 2.80 42.24 58.84
N SER A 617 3.27 42.16 57.58
CA SER A 617 4.02 43.23 56.87
C SER A 617 4.71 42.73 55.56
N LEU A 618 5.03 43.71 54.72
CA LEU A 618 5.40 43.72 53.29
C LEU A 618 6.83 43.16 52.94
N PRO A 619 7.25 43.14 51.65
CA PRO A 619 8.16 42.14 51.07
C PRO A 619 9.64 42.57 51.06
N ILE A 620 10.52 41.60 50.84
CA ILE A 620 11.95 41.83 50.56
C ILE A 620 12.30 41.10 49.26
N GLU A 621 12.61 41.89 48.23
CA GLU A 621 13.42 41.48 47.08
C GLU A 621 14.89 41.39 47.50
N THR A 622 15.58 40.34 47.07
CA THR A 622 17.00 40.41 46.68
C THR A 622 17.26 39.40 45.58
N ASP A 623 17.63 39.94 44.41
CA ASP A 623 18.37 39.28 43.34
C ASP A 623 19.58 38.51 43.89
N GLU A 624 19.85 37.32 43.35
CA GLU A 624 21.23 36.90 43.08
C GLU A 624 21.28 35.81 41.99
N THR A 625 21.77 36.26 40.84
CA THR A 625 22.43 35.54 39.73
C THR A 625 22.88 34.10 40.00
N ILE A 626 22.36 33.14 39.22
CA ILE A 626 23.01 31.83 39.01
C ILE A 626 23.40 31.69 37.54
N ASN A 627 24.72 31.56 37.35
CA ASN A 627 25.43 31.33 36.11
C ASN A 627 24.92 30.12 35.33
N PHE A 628 24.65 30.32 34.04
CA PHE A 628 24.59 29.24 33.05
C PHE A 628 26.01 28.76 32.74
N SER A 629 26.25 27.46 32.86
CA SER A 629 27.40 26.77 32.29
C SER A 629 26.90 25.67 31.33
N PRO A 630 27.52 25.49 30.15
CA PRO A 630 27.03 24.59 29.12
C PRO A 630 27.32 23.13 29.50
N PHE A 631 26.31 22.28 29.46
CA PHE A 631 26.48 20.85 29.67
C PHE A 631 27.31 20.25 28.53
N ASN A 632 28.43 19.67 28.92
CA ASN A 632 29.38 18.95 28.09
C ASN A 632 28.72 17.87 27.22
N GLN A 633 29.17 17.84 25.98
CA GLN A 633 29.08 16.71 25.06
C GLN A 633 29.78 15.50 25.70
N GLN A 634 29.01 14.51 26.12
CA GLN A 634 29.49 13.14 26.24
C GLN A 634 28.67 12.27 25.29
N ILE A 635 29.41 11.71 24.34
CA ILE A 635 29.01 10.75 23.34
C ILE A 635 28.50 9.50 24.06
N PHE A 636 27.19 9.26 24.04
CA PHE A 636 26.62 7.96 24.36
C PHE A 636 26.36 7.21 23.05
N THR A 637 27.10 6.12 22.90
CA THR A 637 26.94 5.09 21.88
C THR A 637 25.56 4.43 21.94
N THR A 638 24.78 4.60 20.88
CA THR A 638 24.01 3.57 20.16
C THR A 638 23.45 2.37 20.95
N ALA A 639 22.18 2.46 21.36
CA ALA A 639 21.21 1.37 21.29
C ALA A 639 19.83 1.98 21.52
N VAL A 640 18.83 1.60 20.72
CA VAL A 640 17.44 1.68 21.17
C VAL A 640 17.41 0.98 22.52
N ASP A 641 16.99 1.68 23.58
CA ASP A 641 16.94 1.12 24.94
C ASP A 641 15.92 -0.03 24.95
N LEU A 642 16.43 -1.23 24.65
CA LEU A 642 15.69 -2.48 24.56
C LEU A 642 15.07 -2.82 25.91
N ASP A 643 15.69 -2.42 27.02
CA ASP A 643 15.15 -2.59 28.38
C ASP A 643 13.95 -1.69 28.64
N SER A 644 13.94 -0.47 28.08
CA SER A 644 12.72 0.34 28.02
C SER A 644 11.64 -0.34 27.17
N MET A 645 12.04 -1.14 26.18
CA MET A 645 11.19 -1.92 25.27
C MET A 645 10.71 -3.27 25.83
N MET A 646 11.27 -3.72 26.96
CA MET A 646 10.97 -5.01 27.56
C MET A 646 9.93 -4.89 28.67
N TRP A 647 9.08 -5.91 28.76
CA TRP A 647 8.31 -6.25 29.95
C TRP A 647 9.24 -6.82 31.00
N THR A 648 10.11 -5.99 31.59
CA THR A 648 10.87 -6.41 32.77
C THR A 648 9.93 -6.37 33.98
N PHE A 649 9.11 -7.40 34.11
CA PHE A 649 8.64 -7.79 35.44
C PHE A 649 9.89 -8.21 36.22
N PRO A 650 10.15 -7.67 37.42
CA PRO A 650 11.06 -8.33 38.34
C PRO A 650 10.54 -9.77 38.51
N ASP A 651 11.43 -10.75 38.39
CA ASP A 651 11.12 -12.14 38.72
C ASP A 651 10.47 -12.19 40.11
N LEU A 652 9.16 -12.43 40.15
CA LEU A 652 8.46 -12.84 41.38
C LEU A 652 8.75 -14.31 41.73
N SER A 653 9.80 -14.90 41.14
CA SER A 653 10.34 -16.20 41.50
C SER A 653 11.58 -16.07 42.38
N THR A 654 11.47 -15.34 43.49
CA THR A 654 12.31 -15.60 44.66
C THR A 654 11.53 -16.50 45.62
N PRO A 655 12.02 -17.72 45.92
CA PRO A 655 11.34 -18.63 46.84
C PRO A 655 11.54 -18.10 48.26
N GLY A 656 10.54 -17.43 48.81
CA GLY A 656 10.61 -16.93 50.19
C GLY A 656 9.65 -15.81 50.55
N ALA A 657 8.38 -15.90 50.19
CA ALA A 657 7.30 -15.16 50.85
C ALA A 657 5.97 -15.86 50.54
N GLU A 658 5.58 -16.79 51.40
CA GLU A 658 4.22 -17.34 51.43
C GLU A 658 3.25 -16.18 51.73
N PHE A 659 2.31 -15.90 50.82
CA PHE A 659 1.07 -15.22 51.15
C PHE A 659 -0.02 -16.28 51.39
N PRO A 660 -0.86 -16.13 52.43
CA PRO A 660 -1.78 -17.17 52.85
C PRO A 660 -2.91 -17.34 51.84
N ALA A 661 -3.17 -18.60 51.49
CA ALA A 661 -4.34 -19.01 50.76
C ALA A 661 -5.60 -18.56 51.51
N ILE A 662 -6.45 -17.77 50.85
CA ILE A 662 -7.84 -17.58 51.26
C ILE A 662 -8.67 -18.41 50.29
N ASP A 663 -8.86 -19.67 50.68
CA ASP A 663 -9.98 -20.47 50.25
C ASP A 663 -10.89 -20.67 51.46
N ARG A 664 -12.20 -20.57 51.19
CA ARG A 664 -13.38 -20.87 52.03
C ARG A 664 -14.03 -19.71 52.76
N LEU A 665 -15.31 -19.53 52.40
CA LEU A 665 -16.53 -19.41 53.23
C LEU A 665 -17.53 -18.56 52.41
N THR A 666 -18.73 -19.01 52.02
CA THR A 666 -19.60 -20.15 52.37
C THR A 666 -20.60 -20.37 51.19
N GLU A 667 -21.20 -21.54 50.99
CA GLU A 667 -22.51 -21.94 51.57
C GLU A 667 -23.48 -20.84 52.02
#